data_AF-A0A7Y4WAN6-F1
#
_entry.id   AF-A0A7Y4WAN6-F1
#
_cell.length_a   1.000
_cell.length_b   1.000
_cell.length_c   1.000
_cell.angle_alpha   90.00
_cell.angle_beta   90.00
_cell.angle_gamma   90.00
#
_symmetry.space_group_name_H-M   'P 1'
#
loop_
_entity.id
_entity.type
_entity.pdbx_description
1 polymer ?
#
loop_
_entity_poly.entity_id
_entity_poly.type
_entity_poly.pdbx_seq_one_letter_code
_entity_poly.pdbx_strand_id
1 'polypeptide(L)'
;MAKSTAMVGRAGKPGIKATAIRNVVPDRLDLRDRLYMPPVAVVPDLVFDPKADIPVLDQKQTNACTGFALASVVCHLQQAAKRKQKDCCVSPFMLYSMARRYDEFPGAPDVDTGSSLRGAMKGWYKHGVCSDRLWTSENMPTPHVAKCADDWWLDAVQRPLGAYYRVDTRSVADMHVALNEIGILYASVVCHSGWEEGFKKGSQSKGRYWVIPRRKAGLSDGGHAFAIVGYNQDGFIVHNSWGRGWGTSGRAVLPYEDWLDHAMDCWVTQLGVVTELHLEIAHSPTLRLDAGKVQLAGESSLRKREISPFIIDMENNGRLSNTGDFRTQESDITALVTDHLGRARTAWGLGKNDPVDVAIYAHGGLTSEDDAGETAAKWIPAMYEQKIFPIFLMWETDLWSTLKGRLEDVLKNQERPTGGLFDSAKNWWNERLEKLLASPGTAIWSEMKQNADAISSTAESGGMKLYRACQASPHFADLSKVRLHLIGHSAGSILHSHVVHRMGEQGWTFETVNFMAPAVRVDLFEETVIPAIKKGRVKRFNQFHLSDDIEQKDPTCKPILGYSRSLLYLVSQSLEQGRPTPILGLEKHFNDMIAAKQLANVHTWAAPGKESKSTTHGGFDDDQVTMRSVIQLMKGKG
;
A
#
# COMPACT_ATOMS: atom_id res chain seq x y z
N MET A 1 -48.94 31.94 16.33
CA MET A 1 -48.86 33.03 15.33
C MET A 1 -48.11 34.20 15.95
N ALA A 2 -46.88 34.47 15.49
CA ALA A 2 -46.21 35.76 15.64
C ALA A 2 -45.14 35.80 14.54
N LYS A 3 -45.33 36.69 13.56
CA LYS A 3 -44.45 36.89 12.41
C LYS A 3 -43.26 37.74 12.85
N SER A 4 -42.04 37.24 12.64
CA SER A 4 -40.81 38.03 12.74
C SER A 4 -40.43 38.54 11.35
N THR A 5 -40.26 39.85 11.27
CA THR A 5 -39.97 40.69 10.10
C THR A 5 -38.56 40.42 9.56
N ALA A 6 -38.48 40.24 8.23
CA ALA A 6 -37.23 40.11 7.49
C ALA A 6 -36.46 41.45 7.44
N MET A 7 -35.19 41.44 7.84
CA MET A 7 -34.24 42.49 7.49
C MET A 7 -33.54 42.12 6.18
N VAL A 8 -33.77 42.95 5.17
CA VAL A 8 -33.06 42.92 3.89
C VAL A 8 -31.66 43.49 4.09
N GLY A 9 -30.65 42.60 4.12
CA GLY A 9 -29.24 42.97 4.09
C GLY A 9 -28.77 43.23 2.66
N ARG A 10 -28.19 44.41 2.45
CA ARG A 10 -27.64 44.92 1.19
C ARG A 10 -26.73 43.93 0.47
N ALA A 11 -26.92 43.81 -0.84
CA ALA A 11 -26.04 43.08 -1.77
C ALA A 11 -24.61 43.62 -1.70
N GLY A 12 -23.69 42.78 -1.20
CA GLY A 12 -22.25 42.98 -1.35
C GLY A 12 -21.83 42.81 -2.81
N LYS A 13 -20.82 43.59 -3.21
CA LYS A 13 -20.16 43.58 -4.54
C LYS A 13 -19.78 42.14 -4.96
N PRO A 14 -19.75 41.83 -6.28
CA PRO A 14 -19.40 40.49 -6.74
C PRO A 14 -17.96 40.19 -6.35
N GLY A 15 -17.79 39.20 -5.47
CA GLY A 15 -16.50 38.69 -5.04
C GLY A 15 -15.69 38.17 -6.21
N ILE A 16 -14.38 38.31 -6.07
CA ILE A 16 -13.31 37.71 -6.87
C ILE A 16 -13.75 36.29 -7.29
N LYS A 17 -13.89 36.05 -8.60
CA LYS A 17 -14.19 34.72 -9.13
C LYS A 17 -13.11 33.78 -8.62
N ALA A 18 -13.48 32.77 -7.85
CA ALA A 18 -12.56 31.77 -7.34
C ALA A 18 -11.94 31.03 -8.55
N THR A 19 -10.62 31.15 -8.72
CA THR A 19 -9.82 30.56 -9.82
C THR A 19 -9.52 29.09 -9.52
N ALA A 20 -9.70 28.17 -10.47
CA ALA A 20 -9.42 26.75 -10.25
C ALA A 20 -7.94 26.51 -9.91
N ILE A 21 -7.67 25.54 -9.01
CA ILE A 21 -6.30 25.23 -8.59
C ILE A 21 -5.60 24.37 -9.66
N ARG A 22 -4.31 24.68 -9.91
CA ARG A 22 -3.45 24.13 -10.96
C ARG A 22 -2.17 23.60 -10.35
N ASN A 23 -2.12 22.31 -10.05
CA ASN A 23 -1.00 21.71 -9.33
C ASN A 23 -0.68 20.28 -9.75
N VAL A 24 -0.92 19.90 -11.01
CA VAL A 24 -0.32 18.65 -11.54
C VAL A 24 1.20 18.81 -11.58
N VAL A 25 1.92 17.75 -11.25
CA VAL A 25 3.39 17.70 -11.26
C VAL A 25 3.85 16.85 -12.46
N PRO A 26 4.91 17.24 -13.21
CA PRO A 26 5.39 16.44 -14.34
C PRO A 26 5.83 15.04 -13.90
N ASP A 27 5.59 14.01 -14.68
CA ASP A 27 6.07 12.65 -14.38
C ASP A 27 7.62 12.61 -14.37
N ARG A 28 8.24 12.02 -13.33
CA ARG A 28 9.70 11.77 -13.33
C ARG A 28 10.08 10.81 -14.45
N LEU A 29 11.32 10.82 -14.93
CA LEU A 29 11.78 9.82 -15.90
C LEU A 29 11.72 8.41 -15.26
N ASP A 30 10.93 7.50 -15.85
CA ASP A 30 10.93 6.07 -15.52
C ASP A 30 11.16 5.27 -16.80
N LEU A 31 12.27 4.53 -16.88
CA LEU A 31 12.65 3.76 -18.06
C LEU A 31 11.74 2.55 -18.31
N ARG A 32 10.85 2.23 -17.37
CA ARG A 32 9.85 1.14 -17.48
C ARG A 32 8.54 1.61 -18.10
N ASP A 33 8.35 2.93 -18.28
CA ASP A 33 7.22 3.46 -19.03
C ASP A 33 7.21 2.85 -20.43
N ARG A 34 6.09 2.21 -20.80
CA ARG A 34 5.92 1.69 -22.15
C ARG A 34 5.63 2.86 -23.07
N LEU A 35 6.51 3.13 -24.04
CA LEU A 35 6.25 4.14 -25.05
C LEU A 35 5.17 3.66 -26.01
N TYR A 36 4.27 4.57 -26.41
CA TYR A 36 3.30 4.30 -27.45
C TYR A 36 4.01 4.21 -28.79
N MET A 37 3.74 3.13 -29.53
CA MET A 37 4.25 2.92 -30.87
C MET A 37 3.06 3.00 -31.84
N PRO A 38 2.92 4.09 -32.61
CA PRO A 38 1.75 4.29 -33.46
C PRO A 38 1.64 3.20 -34.55
N PRO A 39 0.48 2.54 -34.71
CA PRO A 39 0.27 1.56 -35.75
C PRO A 39 0.22 2.21 -37.13
N VAL A 40 0.99 1.69 -38.08
CA VAL A 40 1.07 2.20 -39.47
C VAL A 40 -0.27 2.06 -40.22
N ALA A 41 -1.16 1.16 -39.77
CA ALA A 41 -2.44 0.90 -40.42
C ALA A 41 -3.50 1.99 -40.15
N VAL A 42 -3.31 2.83 -39.13
CA VAL A 42 -4.26 3.89 -38.80
C VAL A 42 -3.98 5.11 -39.69
N VAL A 43 -5.00 5.54 -40.43
CA VAL A 43 -4.94 6.73 -41.29
C VAL A 43 -5.69 7.86 -40.61
N PRO A 44 -5.00 8.91 -40.10
CA PRO A 44 -5.67 10.01 -39.42
C PRO A 44 -6.54 10.86 -40.36
N ASP A 45 -7.73 11.24 -39.89
CA ASP A 45 -8.57 12.23 -40.58
C ASP A 45 -7.92 13.64 -40.54
N LEU A 46 -8.30 14.55 -41.45
CA LEU A 46 -7.81 15.95 -41.40
C LEU A 46 -8.32 16.71 -40.16
N VAL A 47 -9.51 16.34 -39.70
CA VAL A 47 -10.16 16.86 -38.50
C VAL A 47 -10.79 15.69 -37.79
N PHE A 48 -10.58 15.61 -36.48
CA PHE A 48 -11.21 14.60 -35.63
C PHE A 48 -12.00 15.32 -34.55
N ASP A 49 -13.33 15.25 -34.64
CA ASP A 49 -14.22 15.73 -33.58
C ASP A 49 -14.54 14.62 -32.58
N PRO A 50 -14.74 14.95 -31.29
CA PRO A 50 -15.09 13.99 -30.26
C PRO A 50 -16.42 13.28 -30.58
N LYS A 51 -16.35 11.95 -30.75
CA LYS A 51 -17.50 11.09 -31.11
C LYS A 51 -18.39 10.74 -29.90
N ALA A 52 -17.85 10.85 -28.69
CA ALA A 52 -18.51 10.47 -27.44
C ALA A 52 -19.09 11.69 -26.70
N ASP A 53 -20.24 11.52 -26.04
CA ASP A 53 -20.83 12.54 -25.17
C ASP A 53 -20.19 12.43 -23.77
N ILE A 54 -18.96 12.93 -23.68
CA ILE A 54 -18.21 12.99 -22.44
C ILE A 54 -18.74 14.17 -21.60
N PRO A 55 -19.25 13.94 -20.38
CA PRO A 55 -19.70 15.01 -19.50
C PRO A 55 -18.56 15.94 -19.10
N VAL A 56 -18.77 17.26 -19.25
CA VAL A 56 -17.84 18.27 -18.74
C VAL A 56 -17.98 18.38 -17.22
N LEU A 57 -16.93 18.02 -16.51
CA LEU A 57 -16.85 18.06 -15.05
C LEU A 57 -16.37 19.43 -14.53
N ASP A 58 -16.50 19.64 -13.22
CA ASP A 58 -16.05 20.86 -12.54
C ASP A 58 -15.32 20.50 -11.23
N GLN A 59 -13.99 20.62 -11.23
CA GLN A 59 -13.14 20.36 -10.07
C GLN A 59 -13.23 21.47 -9.01
N LYS A 60 -13.82 22.62 -9.33
CA LYS A 60 -13.93 23.80 -8.47
C LYS A 60 -12.55 24.24 -7.93
N GLN A 61 -12.43 24.26 -6.61
CA GLN A 61 -11.25 24.69 -5.85
C GLN A 61 -10.46 23.51 -5.30
N THR A 62 -10.59 22.34 -5.92
CA THR A 62 -9.83 21.15 -5.54
C THR A 62 -8.56 21.04 -6.38
N ASN A 63 -7.59 20.31 -5.85
CA ASN A 63 -6.34 19.95 -6.49
C ASN A 63 -6.46 18.73 -7.43
N ALA A 64 -7.68 18.26 -7.67
CA ALA A 64 -7.97 16.95 -8.24
C ALA A 64 -7.94 16.89 -9.78
N CYS A 65 -7.26 17.82 -10.47
CA CYS A 65 -7.31 17.90 -11.93
C CYS A 65 -6.92 16.57 -12.61
N THR A 66 -5.94 15.83 -12.06
CA THR A 66 -5.53 14.52 -12.56
C THR A 66 -6.68 13.51 -12.53
N GLY A 67 -7.41 13.42 -11.42
CA GLY A 67 -8.55 12.52 -11.28
C GLY A 67 -9.75 12.92 -12.14
N PHE A 68 -10.03 14.22 -12.27
CA PHE A 68 -11.12 14.73 -13.12
C PHE A 68 -10.87 14.52 -14.61
N ALA A 69 -9.64 14.77 -15.07
CA ALA A 69 -9.22 14.49 -16.43
C ALA A 69 -9.27 12.99 -16.73
N LEU A 70 -8.76 12.14 -15.82
CA LEU A 70 -8.79 10.70 -16.01
C LEU A 70 -10.22 10.13 -15.97
N ALA A 71 -11.13 10.67 -15.15
CA ALA A 71 -12.54 10.26 -15.15
C ALA A 71 -13.21 10.49 -16.52
N SER A 72 -12.85 11.58 -17.21
CA SER A 72 -13.31 11.88 -18.57
C SER A 72 -12.78 10.84 -19.57
N VAL A 73 -11.52 10.42 -19.43
CA VAL A 73 -10.88 9.36 -20.22
C VAL A 73 -11.59 8.03 -20.03
N VAL A 74 -11.81 7.61 -18.77
CA VAL A 74 -12.53 6.38 -18.46
C VAL A 74 -13.95 6.40 -19.01
N CYS A 75 -14.67 7.52 -18.87
CA CYS A 75 -16.03 7.67 -19.38
C CYS A 75 -16.09 7.49 -20.90
N HIS A 76 -15.18 8.12 -21.64
CA HIS A 76 -15.05 7.93 -23.09
C HIS A 76 -14.80 6.45 -23.44
N LEU A 77 -13.84 5.80 -22.80
CA LEU A 77 -13.48 4.41 -23.08
C LEU A 77 -14.64 3.45 -22.79
N GLN A 78 -15.38 3.68 -21.71
CA GLN A 78 -16.58 2.91 -21.36
C GLN A 78 -17.69 3.10 -22.41
N GLN A 79 -17.93 4.33 -22.88
CA GLN A 79 -18.90 4.62 -23.93
C GLN A 79 -18.48 4.02 -25.28
N ALA A 80 -17.21 4.14 -25.66
CA ALA A 80 -16.65 3.56 -26.88
C ALA A 80 -16.77 2.02 -26.88
N ALA A 81 -16.59 1.39 -25.71
CA ALA A 81 -16.83 -0.02 -25.49
C ALA A 81 -18.32 -0.41 -25.37
N LYS A 82 -19.25 0.53 -25.60
CA LYS A 82 -20.71 0.33 -25.54
C LYS A 82 -21.19 -0.25 -24.21
N ARG A 83 -20.52 0.11 -23.10
CA ARG A 83 -20.99 -0.22 -21.75
C ARG A 83 -22.28 0.55 -21.42
N LYS A 84 -23.02 0.12 -20.40
CA LYS A 84 -24.27 0.78 -20.01
C LYS A 84 -23.95 2.20 -19.52
N GLN A 85 -24.79 3.18 -19.88
CA GLN A 85 -24.55 4.59 -19.56
C GLN A 85 -24.27 4.85 -18.06
N LYS A 86 -24.99 4.14 -17.17
CA LYS A 86 -24.82 4.24 -15.72
C LYS A 86 -23.43 3.80 -15.22
N ASP A 87 -22.70 3.03 -16.00
CA ASP A 87 -21.38 2.47 -15.66
C ASP A 87 -20.23 3.30 -16.27
N CYS A 88 -20.55 4.30 -17.12
CA CYS A 88 -19.58 5.16 -17.78
C CYS A 88 -19.06 6.28 -16.88
N CYS A 89 -19.91 6.86 -16.02
CA CYS A 89 -19.48 7.89 -15.07
C CYS A 89 -18.77 7.26 -13.88
N VAL A 90 -17.54 7.70 -13.63
CA VAL A 90 -16.67 7.17 -12.57
C VAL A 90 -16.21 8.28 -11.64
N SER A 91 -15.82 7.93 -10.42
CA SER A 91 -15.43 8.92 -9.42
C SER A 91 -14.09 9.58 -9.74
N PRO A 92 -14.06 10.90 -9.99
CA PRO A 92 -12.79 11.61 -10.14
C PRO A 92 -12.02 11.71 -8.82
N PHE A 93 -12.71 11.69 -7.68
CA PHE A 93 -12.09 11.76 -6.37
C PHE A 93 -11.42 10.45 -5.96
N MET A 94 -11.99 9.30 -6.34
CA MET A 94 -11.29 8.02 -6.20
C MET A 94 -10.00 8.02 -7.01
N LEU A 95 -10.07 8.39 -8.29
CA LEU A 95 -8.89 8.44 -9.17
C LEU A 95 -7.83 9.38 -8.62
N TYR A 96 -8.23 10.55 -8.11
CA TYR A 96 -7.31 11.49 -7.48
C TYR A 96 -6.69 10.96 -6.18
N SER A 97 -7.49 10.35 -5.31
CA SER A 97 -7.00 9.75 -4.07
C SER A 97 -5.98 8.64 -4.36
N MET A 98 -6.24 7.82 -5.38
CA MET A 98 -5.29 6.78 -5.81
C MET A 98 -4.07 7.38 -6.50
N ALA A 99 -4.22 8.50 -7.22
CA ALA A 99 -3.10 9.22 -7.80
C ALA A 99 -2.09 9.62 -6.72
N ARG A 100 -2.56 10.29 -5.65
CA ARG A 100 -1.71 10.68 -4.51
C ARG A 100 -1.05 9.49 -3.83
N ARG A 101 -1.76 8.35 -3.72
CA ARG A 101 -1.25 7.12 -3.11
C ARG A 101 -0.05 6.53 -3.85
N TYR A 102 -0.06 6.61 -5.18
CA TYR A 102 0.97 6.01 -6.06
C TYR A 102 1.94 7.01 -6.66
N ASP A 103 1.88 8.25 -6.17
CA ASP A 103 2.72 9.29 -6.72
C ASP A 103 4.18 9.14 -6.29
N GLU A 104 5.07 9.63 -7.15
CA GLU A 104 6.52 9.61 -6.92
C GLU A 104 7.02 10.89 -6.23
N PHE A 105 6.08 11.79 -5.90
CA PHE A 105 6.29 13.03 -5.18
C PHE A 105 5.76 12.85 -3.75
N PRO A 106 6.60 12.40 -2.80
CA PRO A 106 6.21 12.37 -1.40
C PRO A 106 6.10 13.82 -0.91
N GLY A 107 4.94 14.44 -1.14
CA GLY A 107 4.48 15.52 -0.26
C GLY A 107 4.28 14.94 1.15
N ALA A 108 4.20 15.81 2.15
CA ALA A 108 3.74 15.35 3.45
C ALA A 108 2.33 14.73 3.25
N PRO A 109 2.02 13.52 3.78
CA PRO A 109 0.76 12.81 3.48
C PRO A 109 -0.50 13.61 3.81
N ASP A 110 -0.37 14.61 4.68
CA ASP A 110 -1.38 15.54 5.16
C ASP A 110 -1.48 16.84 4.33
N VAL A 111 -0.57 17.07 3.38
CA VAL A 111 -0.55 18.27 2.54
C VAL A 111 -0.91 17.89 1.10
N ASP A 112 -2.10 18.33 0.69
CA ASP A 112 -2.53 18.21 -0.69
C ASP A 112 -1.71 19.13 -1.61
N THR A 113 -0.75 18.55 -2.32
CA THR A 113 0.11 19.26 -3.28
C THR A 113 -0.25 18.99 -4.73
N GLY A 114 -1.31 18.22 -5.00
CA GLY A 114 -1.64 17.74 -6.34
C GLY A 114 -1.13 16.31 -6.57
N SER A 115 -1.10 15.88 -7.83
CA SER A 115 -0.55 14.59 -8.20
C SER A 115 -0.02 14.57 -9.64
N SER A 116 0.54 13.45 -10.10
CA SER A 116 1.03 13.21 -11.46
C SER A 116 0.06 12.38 -12.30
N LEU A 117 0.22 12.41 -13.63
CA LEU A 117 -0.59 11.58 -14.52
C LEU A 117 -0.25 10.10 -14.32
N ARG A 118 1.04 9.76 -14.17
CA ARG A 118 1.48 8.39 -13.91
C ARG A 118 0.91 7.85 -12.59
N GLY A 119 0.88 8.66 -11.53
CA GLY A 119 0.28 8.27 -10.26
C GLY A 119 -1.19 7.84 -10.43
N ALA A 120 -1.98 8.66 -11.14
CA ALA A 120 -3.38 8.36 -11.43
C ALA A 120 -3.55 7.06 -12.26
N MET A 121 -2.68 6.87 -13.26
CA MET A 121 -2.66 5.66 -14.09
C MET A 121 -2.28 4.40 -13.31
N LYS A 122 -1.27 4.46 -12.43
CA LYS A 122 -0.90 3.35 -11.51
C LYS A 122 -2.07 3.01 -10.59
N GLY A 123 -2.73 4.03 -10.04
CA GLY A 123 -3.92 3.87 -9.21
C GLY A 123 -5.04 3.13 -9.93
N TRP A 124 -5.38 3.55 -11.15
CA TRP A 124 -6.41 2.88 -11.95
C TRP A 124 -6.00 1.45 -12.35
N TYR A 125 -4.73 1.23 -12.71
CA TYR A 125 -4.19 -0.10 -13.01
C TYR A 125 -4.35 -1.10 -11.87
N LYS A 126 -4.01 -0.67 -10.65
CA LYS A 126 -3.98 -1.57 -9.48
C LYS A 126 -5.35 -1.81 -8.85
N HIS A 127 -6.26 -0.83 -8.92
CA HIS A 127 -7.52 -0.86 -8.17
C HIS A 127 -8.79 -0.84 -9.01
N GLY A 128 -8.70 -0.51 -10.30
CA GLY A 128 -9.86 -0.11 -11.09
C GLY A 128 -10.41 1.24 -10.62
N VAL A 129 -11.68 1.51 -10.92
CA VAL A 129 -12.35 2.75 -10.50
C VAL A 129 -13.84 2.56 -10.28
N CYS A 130 -14.35 3.12 -9.17
CA CYS A 130 -15.75 3.05 -8.80
C CYS A 130 -16.62 4.04 -9.57
N SER A 131 -17.92 3.78 -9.60
CA SER A 131 -18.94 4.72 -10.07
C SER A 131 -18.89 6.03 -9.27
N ASP A 132 -19.13 7.15 -9.96
CA ASP A 132 -19.16 8.49 -9.37
C ASP A 132 -20.09 8.64 -8.17
N ARG A 133 -21.20 7.91 -8.13
CA ARG A 133 -22.16 7.90 -7.01
C ARG A 133 -21.57 7.37 -5.69
N LEU A 134 -20.52 6.55 -5.76
CA LEU A 134 -19.98 5.85 -4.59
C LEU A 134 -18.92 6.69 -3.87
N TRP A 135 -18.33 7.67 -4.55
CA TRP A 135 -17.30 8.53 -4.00
C TRP A 135 -17.39 9.95 -4.58
N THR A 136 -18.09 10.83 -3.86
CA THR A 136 -18.57 12.13 -4.37
C THR A 136 -17.79 13.35 -3.86
N SER A 137 -16.79 13.18 -3.00
CA SER A 137 -15.96 14.24 -2.43
C SER A 137 -14.51 13.80 -2.23
N GLU A 138 -13.62 14.73 -1.90
CA GLU A 138 -12.21 14.43 -1.59
C GLU A 138 -12.05 13.45 -0.41
N ASN A 139 -12.98 13.50 0.55
CA ASN A 139 -13.00 12.55 1.66
C ASN A 139 -13.36 11.15 1.14
N MET A 140 -12.55 10.16 1.51
CA MET A 140 -12.83 8.77 1.19
C MET A 140 -14.13 8.32 1.88
N PRO A 141 -15.02 7.59 1.19
CA PRO A 141 -16.20 7.00 1.79
C PRO A 141 -15.80 5.98 2.85
N THR A 142 -16.64 5.85 3.87
CA THR A 142 -16.46 4.84 4.90
C THR A 142 -16.59 3.43 4.30
N PRO A 143 -15.76 2.46 4.73
CA PRO A 143 -15.77 1.09 4.21
C PRO A 143 -17.06 0.30 4.50
N HIS A 144 -17.93 0.79 5.41
CA HIS A 144 -19.14 0.07 5.75
C HIS A 144 -20.31 0.37 4.81
N VAL A 145 -20.69 -0.64 4.03
CA VAL A 145 -21.99 -0.67 3.35
C VAL A 145 -22.71 -2.01 3.54
N ALA A 146 -24.04 -1.94 3.66
CA ALA A 146 -24.87 -3.13 3.86
C ALA A 146 -24.89 -4.05 2.63
N LYS A 147 -24.62 -3.52 1.43
CA LYS A 147 -24.67 -4.24 0.16
C LYS A 147 -23.36 -4.05 -0.59
N CYS A 148 -22.80 -5.13 -1.14
CA CYS A 148 -21.57 -5.06 -1.96
C CYS A 148 -21.69 -4.08 -3.14
N ALA A 149 -22.87 -3.97 -3.73
CA ALA A 149 -23.12 -3.04 -4.84
C ALA A 149 -23.03 -1.55 -4.45
N ASP A 150 -23.01 -1.23 -3.17
CA ASP A 150 -22.84 0.14 -2.66
C ASP A 150 -21.42 0.39 -2.15
N ASP A 151 -20.53 -0.60 -2.27
CA ASP A 151 -19.16 -0.52 -1.78
C ASP A 151 -18.25 0.00 -2.89
N TRP A 152 -17.58 1.14 -2.67
CA TRP A 152 -16.71 1.74 -3.67
C TRP A 152 -15.51 0.84 -3.99
N TRP A 153 -14.96 0.14 -3.00
CA TRP A 153 -13.82 -0.74 -3.20
C TRP A 153 -14.27 -1.88 -4.10
N LEU A 154 -15.31 -2.62 -3.73
CA LEU A 154 -15.86 -3.76 -4.49
C LEU A 154 -16.38 -3.37 -5.88
N ASP A 155 -16.96 -2.18 -6.06
CA ASP A 155 -17.40 -1.70 -7.38
C ASP A 155 -16.21 -1.37 -8.29
N ALA A 156 -15.09 -0.88 -7.74
CA ALA A 156 -13.96 -0.40 -8.54
C ALA A 156 -13.31 -1.46 -9.43
N VAL A 157 -13.19 -2.71 -8.94
CA VAL A 157 -12.58 -3.82 -9.68
C VAL A 157 -13.34 -4.17 -10.96
N GLN A 158 -14.58 -3.70 -11.11
CA GLN A 158 -15.39 -3.92 -12.31
C GLN A 158 -15.06 -2.95 -13.47
N ARG A 159 -14.09 -2.04 -13.29
CA ARG A 159 -13.62 -1.12 -14.33
C ARG A 159 -12.08 -1.10 -14.38
N PRO A 160 -11.43 -2.24 -14.69
CA PRO A 160 -9.98 -2.33 -14.71
C PRO A 160 -9.40 -1.55 -15.90
N LEU A 161 -8.17 -1.07 -15.74
CA LEU A 161 -7.34 -0.60 -16.85
C LEU A 161 -6.65 -1.80 -17.50
N GLY A 162 -6.56 -1.83 -18.82
CA GLY A 162 -5.89 -2.89 -19.57
C GLY A 162 -4.42 -2.56 -19.79
N ALA A 163 -4.16 -1.53 -20.61
CA ALA A 163 -2.82 -1.09 -20.94
C ALA A 163 -2.74 0.44 -20.95
N TYR A 164 -1.56 0.97 -20.68
CA TYR A 164 -1.29 2.39 -20.76
C TYR A 164 0.12 2.64 -21.27
N TYR A 165 0.25 3.63 -22.14
CA TYR A 165 1.48 3.95 -22.84
C TYR A 165 1.72 5.45 -22.83
N ARG A 166 2.98 5.84 -22.64
CA ARG A 166 3.39 7.24 -22.70
C ARG A 166 3.57 7.64 -24.16
N VAL A 167 2.99 8.77 -24.56
CA VAL A 167 3.15 9.34 -25.90
C VAL A 167 4.24 10.41 -25.83
N ASP A 168 5.15 10.46 -26.82
CA ASP A 168 6.12 11.56 -26.92
C ASP A 168 5.38 12.87 -27.19
N THR A 169 5.42 13.79 -26.23
CA THR A 169 4.71 15.08 -26.31
C THR A 169 5.19 15.95 -27.48
N ARG A 170 6.38 15.67 -28.03
CA ARG A 170 6.92 16.38 -29.20
C ARG A 170 6.42 15.82 -30.52
N SER A 171 5.84 14.61 -30.54
CA SER A 171 5.30 13.99 -31.74
C SER A 171 3.80 14.24 -31.87
N VAL A 172 3.44 15.36 -32.47
CA VAL A 172 2.04 15.68 -32.80
C VAL A 172 1.42 14.59 -33.69
N ALA A 173 2.22 13.99 -34.59
CA ALA A 173 1.79 12.91 -35.46
C ALA A 173 1.37 11.66 -34.68
N ASP A 174 2.14 11.25 -33.68
CA ASP A 174 1.80 10.07 -32.86
C ASP A 174 0.52 10.31 -32.07
N MET A 175 0.33 11.53 -31.58
CA MET A 175 -0.91 11.93 -30.90
C MET A 175 -2.12 11.90 -31.83
N HIS A 176 -1.97 12.33 -33.10
CA HIS A 176 -3.05 12.19 -34.10
C HIS A 176 -3.41 10.74 -34.34
N VAL A 177 -2.41 9.86 -34.49
CA VAL A 177 -2.64 8.42 -34.67
C VAL A 177 -3.36 7.83 -33.46
N ALA A 178 -2.89 8.13 -32.24
CA ALA A 178 -3.52 7.65 -31.01
C ALA A 178 -4.98 8.14 -30.88
N LEU A 179 -5.28 9.40 -31.23
CA LEU A 179 -6.65 9.92 -31.23
C LEU A 179 -7.53 9.21 -32.26
N ASN A 180 -7.02 8.84 -33.43
CA ASN A 180 -7.80 8.06 -34.40
C ASN A 180 -7.99 6.61 -33.99
N GLU A 181 -7.03 6.04 -33.25
CA GLU A 181 -7.10 4.68 -32.73
C GLU A 181 -8.12 4.55 -31.58
N ILE A 182 -8.00 5.37 -30.53
CA ILE A 182 -8.78 5.22 -29.30
C ILE A 182 -9.75 6.38 -29.02
N GLY A 183 -9.59 7.54 -29.67
CA GLY A 183 -10.48 8.69 -29.56
C GLY A 183 -10.20 9.64 -28.39
N ILE A 184 -9.23 9.36 -27.53
CA ILE A 184 -8.92 10.20 -26.37
C ILE A 184 -7.46 10.05 -25.90
N LEU A 185 -6.88 11.14 -25.39
CA LEU A 185 -5.60 11.15 -24.68
C LEU A 185 -5.75 11.78 -23.31
N TYR A 186 -4.94 11.33 -22.36
CA TYR A 186 -4.80 11.89 -21.02
C TYR A 186 -3.54 12.76 -20.97
N ALA A 187 -3.66 14.05 -20.66
CA ALA A 187 -2.57 15.01 -20.88
C ALA A 187 -2.47 16.08 -19.79
N SER A 188 -1.28 16.70 -19.70
CA SER A 188 -1.00 17.83 -18.82
C SER A 188 -0.10 18.86 -19.47
N VAL A 189 -0.26 20.12 -19.08
CA VAL A 189 0.55 21.27 -19.54
C VAL A 189 0.82 22.24 -18.40
N VAL A 190 1.85 23.08 -18.55
CA VAL A 190 1.98 24.30 -17.76
C VAL A 190 0.92 25.30 -18.23
N CYS A 191 0.02 25.68 -17.32
CA CYS A 191 -1.19 26.42 -17.67
C CYS A 191 -0.98 27.93 -17.53
N HIS A 192 -0.55 28.57 -18.62
CA HIS A 192 -0.30 30.01 -18.68
C HIS A 192 -1.56 30.88 -18.61
N SER A 193 -1.37 32.20 -18.42
CA SER A 193 -2.45 33.19 -18.29
C SER A 193 -3.53 33.20 -19.39
N GLY A 194 -3.21 32.83 -20.63
CA GLY A 194 -4.18 32.70 -21.74
C GLY A 194 -5.36 31.75 -21.46
N TRP A 195 -5.19 30.74 -20.60
CA TRP A 195 -6.25 29.82 -20.21
C TRP A 195 -7.39 30.50 -19.42
N GLU A 196 -7.09 31.55 -18.66
CA GLU A 196 -8.09 32.33 -17.89
C GLU A 196 -9.07 33.08 -18.80
N GLU A 197 -8.65 33.38 -20.02
CA GLU A 197 -9.49 34.07 -21.00
C GLU A 197 -10.71 33.22 -21.41
N GLY A 198 -10.68 31.91 -21.13
CA GLY A 198 -11.79 30.99 -21.35
C GLY A 198 -13.04 31.29 -20.53
N PHE A 199 -12.97 32.10 -19.46
CA PHE A 199 -14.16 32.55 -18.71
C PHE A 199 -14.77 33.86 -19.22
N LYS A 200 -14.19 34.49 -20.25
CA LYS A 200 -14.71 35.73 -20.83
C LYS A 200 -15.93 35.44 -21.71
N LYS A 201 -16.88 36.37 -21.82
CA LYS A 201 -18.09 36.16 -22.65
C LYS A 201 -17.77 35.79 -24.11
N GLY A 202 -16.66 36.28 -24.66
CA GLY A 202 -16.24 36.02 -26.04
C GLY A 202 -15.67 34.63 -26.32
N SER A 203 -15.35 33.84 -25.28
CA SER A 203 -14.91 32.44 -25.46
C SER A 203 -16.08 31.46 -25.67
N GLN A 204 -17.30 31.90 -25.36
CA GLN A 204 -18.53 31.12 -25.49
C GLN A 204 -19.07 31.27 -26.94
N SER A 205 -18.38 30.64 -27.87
CA SER A 205 -18.73 30.62 -29.30
C SER A 205 -19.86 29.63 -29.60
N LYS A 206 -20.76 29.99 -30.53
CA LYS A 206 -21.71 29.05 -31.16
C LYS A 206 -21.15 28.60 -32.51
N GLY A 207 -20.66 27.35 -32.58
CA GLY A 207 -20.35 26.68 -33.86
C GLY A 207 -18.88 26.35 -34.13
N ARG A 208 -17.92 26.95 -33.43
CA ARG A 208 -16.50 26.57 -33.47
C ARG A 208 -15.88 26.62 -32.07
N TYR A 209 -14.96 25.72 -31.76
CA TYR A 209 -14.22 25.77 -30.50
C TYR A 209 -13.40 27.06 -30.39
N TRP A 210 -13.48 27.71 -29.24
CA TRP A 210 -12.62 28.84 -28.89
C TRP A 210 -11.16 28.40 -28.79
N VAL A 211 -10.26 29.20 -29.35
CA VAL A 211 -8.82 28.93 -29.36
C VAL A 211 -8.18 29.60 -28.15
N ILE A 212 -7.40 28.84 -27.38
CA ILE A 212 -6.64 29.36 -26.23
C ILE A 212 -5.56 30.31 -26.76
N PRO A 213 -5.54 31.60 -26.34
CA PRO A 213 -4.49 32.51 -26.77
C PRO A 213 -3.14 32.11 -26.17
N ARG A 214 -2.19 31.71 -27.02
CA ARG A 214 -0.82 31.38 -26.59
C ARG A 214 -0.21 32.56 -25.82
N ARG A 215 0.36 32.26 -24.66
CA ARG A 215 1.16 33.18 -23.83
C ARG A 215 2.40 32.44 -23.36
N LYS A 216 3.44 33.17 -22.95
CA LYS A 216 4.55 32.56 -22.24
C LYS A 216 4.12 32.17 -20.84
N ALA A 217 4.54 31.00 -20.36
CA ALA A 217 4.40 30.63 -18.96
C ALA A 217 5.29 31.52 -18.07
N GLY A 218 4.73 31.98 -16.95
CA GLY A 218 5.43 32.68 -15.87
C GLY A 218 5.83 31.74 -14.74
N LEU A 219 6.69 32.22 -13.84
CA LEU A 219 7.17 31.44 -12.68
C LEU A 219 6.08 31.01 -11.69
N SER A 220 4.93 31.70 -11.70
CA SER A 220 3.77 31.40 -10.86
C SER A 220 2.73 30.51 -11.54
N ASP A 221 2.93 30.15 -12.81
CA ASP A 221 1.97 29.32 -13.53
C ASP A 221 2.13 27.85 -13.10
N GLY A 222 1.03 27.25 -12.66
CA GLY A 222 0.98 25.85 -12.25
C GLY A 222 0.64 24.92 -13.41
N GLY A 223 0.88 23.62 -13.21
CA GLY A 223 0.47 22.59 -14.15
C GLY A 223 -1.03 22.30 -14.08
N HIS A 224 -1.64 21.91 -15.19
CA HIS A 224 -3.04 21.48 -15.25
C HIS A 224 -3.22 20.22 -16.11
N ALA A 225 -4.07 19.30 -15.65
CA ALA A 225 -4.39 18.04 -16.34
C ALA A 225 -5.78 18.10 -16.99
N PHE A 226 -5.90 17.52 -18.19
CA PHE A 226 -7.13 17.50 -19.00
C PHE A 226 -7.13 16.29 -19.95
N ALA A 227 -8.22 16.11 -20.70
CA ALA A 227 -8.26 15.14 -21.79
C ALA A 227 -8.18 15.84 -23.15
N ILE A 228 -7.49 15.24 -24.13
CA ILE A 228 -7.56 15.65 -25.54
C ILE A 228 -8.53 14.70 -26.23
N VAL A 229 -9.55 15.24 -26.86
CA VAL A 229 -10.68 14.46 -27.41
C VAL A 229 -10.80 14.58 -28.92
N GLY A 230 -9.84 15.26 -29.56
CA GLY A 230 -9.81 15.46 -31.00
C GLY A 230 -8.81 16.52 -31.42
N TYR A 231 -8.85 16.91 -32.69
CA TYR A 231 -7.98 17.92 -33.27
C TYR A 231 -8.56 18.51 -34.56
N ASN A 232 -8.05 19.67 -34.94
CA ASN A 232 -8.30 20.29 -36.25
C ASN A 232 -7.00 20.94 -36.76
N GLN A 233 -7.07 21.73 -37.84
CA GLN A 233 -5.90 22.40 -38.41
C GLN A 233 -5.21 23.38 -37.46
N ASP A 234 -5.93 23.94 -36.49
CA ASP A 234 -5.41 24.94 -35.56
C ASP A 234 -4.71 24.30 -34.35
N GLY A 235 -5.17 23.12 -33.91
CA GLY A 235 -4.62 22.45 -32.73
C GLY A 235 -5.46 21.29 -32.17
N PHE A 236 -5.17 20.92 -30.94
CA PHE A 236 -5.86 19.86 -30.20
C PHE A 236 -7.15 20.37 -29.55
N ILE A 237 -8.22 19.57 -29.59
CA ILE A 237 -9.47 19.86 -28.87
C ILE A 237 -9.35 19.35 -27.44
N VAL A 238 -9.18 20.29 -26.51
CA VAL A 238 -9.11 20.07 -25.07
C VAL A 238 -10.50 19.90 -24.48
N HIS A 239 -10.66 18.91 -23.62
CA HIS A 239 -11.80 18.69 -22.73
C HIS A 239 -11.38 18.98 -21.29
N ASN A 240 -11.84 20.10 -20.76
CA ASN A 240 -11.38 20.64 -19.47
C ASN A 240 -12.35 20.31 -18.32
N SER A 241 -11.86 20.44 -17.08
CA SER A 241 -12.56 20.16 -15.82
C SER A 241 -12.93 21.42 -15.02
N TRP A 242 -13.12 22.56 -15.69
CA TRP A 242 -13.50 23.85 -15.07
C TRP A 242 -14.97 24.23 -15.33
N GLY A 243 -15.80 23.22 -15.59
CA GLY A 243 -17.22 23.38 -15.87
C GLY A 243 -17.52 23.95 -17.27
N ARG A 244 -18.81 23.93 -17.61
CA ARG A 244 -19.30 24.37 -18.93
C ARG A 244 -19.13 25.88 -19.17
N GLY A 245 -18.85 26.66 -18.13
CA GLY A 245 -18.62 28.10 -18.21
C GLY A 245 -17.25 28.50 -18.75
N TRP A 246 -16.34 27.55 -18.97
CA TRP A 246 -15.02 27.78 -19.56
C TRP A 246 -14.98 27.40 -21.04
N GLY A 247 -14.30 28.19 -21.87
CA GLY A 247 -14.13 27.95 -23.31
C GLY A 247 -15.47 27.85 -24.04
N THR A 248 -15.55 26.97 -25.03
CA THR A 248 -16.78 26.60 -25.73
C THR A 248 -17.43 25.41 -25.01
N SER A 249 -18.29 25.72 -24.03
CA SER A 249 -19.01 24.71 -23.23
C SER A 249 -18.10 23.67 -22.54
N GLY A 250 -16.94 24.08 -22.02
CA GLY A 250 -15.94 23.23 -21.36
C GLY A 250 -14.82 22.73 -22.27
N ARG A 251 -14.84 23.09 -23.56
CA ARG A 251 -13.85 22.66 -24.55
C ARG A 251 -13.18 23.84 -25.25
N ALA A 252 -11.96 23.65 -25.73
CA ALA A 252 -11.20 24.68 -26.43
C ALA A 252 -10.20 24.04 -27.40
N VAL A 253 -9.69 24.81 -28.37
CA VAL A 253 -8.52 24.43 -29.16
C VAL A 253 -7.27 24.92 -28.44
N LEU A 254 -6.35 24.01 -28.13
CA LEU A 254 -4.99 24.30 -27.75
C LEU A 254 -4.11 24.26 -29.01
N PRO A 255 -3.55 25.41 -29.46
CA PRO A 255 -2.70 25.44 -30.66
C PRO A 255 -1.52 24.46 -30.58
N TYR A 256 -1.10 23.87 -31.69
CA TYR A 256 0.02 22.91 -31.69
C TYR A 256 1.32 23.50 -31.13
N GLU A 257 1.63 24.73 -31.51
CA GLU A 257 2.80 25.43 -30.99
C GLU A 257 2.70 25.73 -29.49
N ASP A 258 1.49 25.92 -28.97
CA ASP A 258 1.25 26.13 -27.54
C ASP A 258 1.44 24.81 -26.77
N TRP A 259 0.95 23.70 -27.33
CA TRP A 259 1.22 22.36 -26.82
C TRP A 259 2.73 22.05 -26.79
N LEU A 260 3.46 22.29 -27.88
CA LEU A 260 4.89 21.98 -27.97
C LEU A 260 5.74 22.79 -26.98
N ASP A 261 5.32 24.01 -26.64
CA ASP A 261 6.00 24.85 -25.65
C ASP A 261 5.76 24.41 -24.20
N HIS A 262 4.56 23.90 -23.90
CA HIS A 262 4.07 23.80 -22.52
C HIS A 262 3.66 22.40 -22.08
N ALA A 263 3.66 21.40 -22.97
CA ALA A 263 3.31 20.03 -22.63
C ALA A 263 4.24 19.44 -21.56
N MET A 264 3.63 18.80 -20.56
CA MET A 264 4.34 18.07 -19.51
C MET A 264 4.30 16.58 -19.85
N ASP A 265 3.10 15.99 -19.88
CA ASP A 265 2.91 14.56 -20.07
C ASP A 265 1.72 14.26 -20.99
N CYS A 266 1.79 13.13 -21.70
CA CYS A 266 0.71 12.60 -22.50
C CYS A 266 0.69 11.08 -22.43
N TRP A 267 -0.49 10.52 -22.19
CA TRP A 267 -0.74 9.10 -22.05
C TRP A 267 -1.91 8.66 -22.91
N VAL A 268 -1.78 7.49 -23.52
CA VAL A 268 -2.86 6.75 -24.16
C VAL A 268 -3.17 5.51 -23.35
N THR A 269 -4.44 5.18 -23.21
CA THR A 269 -4.90 4.12 -22.30
C THR A 269 -5.97 3.26 -22.94
N GLN A 270 -6.00 1.99 -22.58
CA GLN A 270 -6.94 0.99 -23.08
C GLN A 270 -7.72 0.39 -21.91
N LEU A 271 -9.04 0.25 -22.09
CA LEU A 271 -9.92 -0.38 -21.11
C LEU A 271 -9.54 -1.86 -20.90
N GLY A 272 -9.51 -2.30 -19.65
CA GLY A 272 -9.30 -3.70 -19.29
C GLY A 272 -10.56 -4.55 -19.49
N VAL A 273 -10.37 -5.87 -19.58
CA VAL A 273 -11.48 -6.82 -19.66
C VAL A 273 -11.87 -7.25 -18.26
N VAL A 274 -13.13 -6.99 -17.88
CA VAL A 274 -13.73 -7.54 -16.66
C VAL A 274 -13.90 -9.04 -16.83
N THR A 275 -13.13 -9.83 -16.09
CA THR A 275 -13.23 -11.30 -16.08
C THR A 275 -14.20 -11.79 -15.00
N GLU A 276 -14.56 -13.07 -15.03
CA GLU A 276 -15.40 -13.67 -13.98
C GLU A 276 -14.79 -13.49 -12.58
N LEU A 277 -13.46 -13.63 -12.45
CA LEU A 277 -12.76 -13.39 -11.19
C LEU A 277 -12.97 -11.96 -10.66
N HIS A 278 -13.01 -10.95 -11.54
CA HIS A 278 -13.32 -9.58 -11.11
C HIS A 278 -14.74 -9.49 -10.55
N LEU A 279 -15.70 -10.16 -11.17
CA LEU A 279 -17.09 -10.21 -10.71
C LEU A 279 -17.22 -10.97 -9.39
N GLU A 280 -16.55 -12.11 -9.23
CA GLU A 280 -16.53 -12.85 -7.97
C GLU A 280 -15.97 -11.99 -6.82
N ILE A 281 -14.84 -11.31 -7.05
CA ILE A 281 -14.24 -10.41 -6.06
C ILE A 281 -15.20 -9.26 -5.74
N ALA A 282 -15.85 -8.65 -6.74
CA ALA A 282 -16.81 -7.57 -6.51
C ALA A 282 -18.04 -8.00 -5.68
N HIS A 283 -18.42 -9.27 -5.72
CA HIS A 283 -19.53 -9.82 -4.92
C HIS A 283 -19.09 -10.39 -3.58
N SER A 284 -17.80 -10.29 -3.25
CA SER A 284 -17.21 -10.89 -2.06
C SER A 284 -16.79 -9.81 -1.07
N PRO A 285 -17.58 -9.56 0.00
CA PRO A 285 -17.27 -8.51 0.98
C PRO A 285 -16.10 -8.86 1.91
N THR A 286 -15.50 -10.03 1.74
CA THR A 286 -14.34 -10.53 2.48
C THR A 286 -13.67 -11.64 1.64
N LEU A 287 -12.78 -12.45 2.22
CA LEU A 287 -12.13 -13.56 1.53
C LEU A 287 -13.14 -14.46 0.84
N ARG A 288 -12.86 -14.79 -0.44
CA ARG A 288 -13.64 -15.76 -1.20
C ARG A 288 -13.43 -17.15 -0.64
N LEU A 289 -14.52 -17.89 -0.51
CA LEU A 289 -14.51 -19.28 -0.05
C LEU A 289 -15.11 -20.19 -1.12
N ASP A 290 -14.40 -21.27 -1.42
CA ASP A 290 -14.93 -22.40 -2.19
C ASP A 290 -14.78 -23.67 -1.37
N ALA A 291 -15.89 -24.37 -1.13
CA ALA A 291 -15.96 -25.56 -0.26
C ALA A 291 -15.23 -25.39 1.10
N GLY A 292 -15.27 -24.18 1.68
CA GLY A 292 -14.63 -23.85 2.96
C GLY A 292 -13.12 -23.56 2.89
N LYS A 293 -12.52 -23.56 1.69
CA LYS A 293 -11.13 -23.15 1.44
C LYS A 293 -11.08 -21.74 0.90
N VAL A 294 -10.06 -20.99 1.29
CA VAL A 294 -9.86 -19.62 0.80
C VAL A 294 -9.34 -19.66 -0.63
N GLN A 295 -9.99 -18.90 -1.51
CA GLN A 295 -9.56 -18.73 -2.89
C GLN A 295 -8.95 -17.33 -3.02
N LEU A 296 -7.66 -17.26 -3.36
CA LEU A 296 -6.99 -16.01 -3.71
C LEU A 296 -6.72 -15.94 -5.21
N ALA A 297 -6.72 -14.74 -5.76
CA ALA A 297 -6.40 -14.51 -7.16
C ALA A 297 -4.96 -14.93 -7.51
N GLY A 298 -4.80 -15.45 -8.73
CA GLY A 298 -3.49 -15.74 -9.31
C GLY A 298 -2.72 -14.47 -9.68
N GLU A 299 -3.42 -13.41 -10.07
CA GLU A 299 -2.84 -12.10 -10.35
C GLU A 299 -2.49 -11.37 -9.05
N SER A 300 -1.28 -10.82 -8.97
CA SER A 300 -0.77 -10.16 -7.75
C SER A 300 -1.63 -8.95 -7.32
N SER A 301 -2.08 -8.10 -8.25
CA SER A 301 -2.90 -6.91 -7.96
C SER A 301 -4.24 -7.29 -7.26
N LEU A 302 -4.96 -8.25 -7.84
CA LEU A 302 -6.22 -8.77 -7.32
C LEU A 302 -6.01 -9.53 -6.01
N ARG A 303 -4.91 -10.28 -5.87
CA ARG A 303 -4.58 -11.01 -4.65
C ARG A 303 -4.34 -10.04 -3.49
N LYS A 304 -3.49 -9.02 -3.70
CA LYS A 304 -3.19 -7.97 -2.72
C LYS A 304 -4.48 -7.30 -2.26
N ARG A 305 -5.37 -6.99 -3.19
CA ARG A 305 -6.69 -6.43 -2.92
C ARG A 305 -7.58 -7.33 -2.04
N GLU A 306 -7.59 -8.64 -2.27
CA GLU A 306 -8.39 -9.59 -1.45
C GLU A 306 -7.87 -9.71 -0.01
N ILE A 307 -6.55 -9.64 0.20
CA ILE A 307 -5.95 -9.76 1.53
C ILE A 307 -5.81 -8.42 2.27
N SER A 308 -5.87 -7.30 1.55
CA SER A 308 -5.74 -5.94 2.11
C SER A 308 -6.60 -5.69 3.36
N PRO A 309 -7.87 -6.14 3.44
CA PRO A 309 -8.70 -5.90 4.62
C PRO A 309 -8.14 -6.52 5.92
N PHE A 310 -7.23 -7.48 5.84
CA PHE A 310 -6.63 -8.19 6.97
C PHE A 310 -5.23 -7.69 7.31
N ILE A 311 -4.75 -6.68 6.60
CA ILE A 311 -3.41 -6.10 6.78
C ILE A 311 -3.57 -4.73 7.43
N ILE A 312 -2.77 -4.49 8.48
CA ILE A 312 -2.54 -3.16 9.04
C ILE A 312 -1.13 -2.78 8.63
N ASP A 313 -1.07 -1.95 7.60
CA ASP A 313 0.17 -1.45 7.03
C ASP A 313 0.61 -0.13 7.68
N MET A 314 1.89 -0.06 8.03
CA MET A 314 2.47 0.97 8.86
C MET A 314 3.81 1.46 8.30
N GLU A 315 4.04 2.77 8.43
CA GLU A 315 5.29 3.42 8.10
C GLU A 315 6.20 3.57 9.36
N ASN A 316 7.33 4.25 9.19
CA ASN A 316 8.24 4.59 10.29
C ASN A 316 7.51 5.21 11.49
N ASN A 317 7.97 4.87 12.70
CA ASN A 317 7.33 5.21 13.98
C ASN A 317 5.95 4.56 14.19
N GLY A 318 5.59 3.56 13.38
CA GLY A 318 4.38 2.75 13.54
C GLY A 318 3.09 3.44 13.15
N ARG A 319 3.15 4.63 12.51
CA ARG A 319 1.98 5.32 11.96
C ARG A 319 1.37 4.52 10.81
N LEU A 320 0.10 4.73 10.50
CA LEU A 320 -0.54 4.06 9.36
C LEU A 320 0.02 4.55 8.02
N SER A 321 0.35 3.62 7.14
CA SER A 321 0.81 3.92 5.78
C SER A 321 -0.33 4.44 4.90
N ASN A 322 -0.02 5.49 4.14
CA ASN A 322 -0.93 6.13 3.18
C ASN A 322 -0.50 5.95 1.70
N THR A 323 0.59 5.23 1.45
CA THR A 323 1.23 5.04 0.14
C THR A 323 1.38 3.55 -0.17
N GLY A 324 1.76 3.18 -1.39
CA GLY A 324 2.08 1.78 -1.71
C GLY A 324 0.87 0.92 -2.08
N ASP A 325 1.07 -0.39 -2.16
CA ASP A 325 0.09 -1.40 -2.56
C ASP A 325 -0.89 -1.80 -1.46
N PHE A 326 -0.46 -1.70 -0.22
CA PHE A 326 -1.28 -1.71 0.99
C PHE A 326 -1.41 -0.29 1.51
N ARG A 327 -2.50 -0.01 2.20
CA ARG A 327 -2.79 1.31 2.77
C ARG A 327 -3.85 1.12 3.82
N THR A 328 -3.66 1.72 4.97
CA THR A 328 -4.56 1.53 6.10
C THR A 328 -5.05 2.86 6.64
N GLN A 329 -6.36 2.99 6.81
CA GLN A 329 -6.95 4.07 7.59
C GLN A 329 -7.58 3.53 8.87
N GLU A 330 -7.89 4.44 9.79
CA GLU A 330 -8.54 4.08 11.05
C GLU A 330 -9.92 3.43 10.87
N SER A 331 -10.65 3.82 9.82
CA SER A 331 -11.90 3.16 9.43
C SER A 331 -11.70 1.72 8.99
N ASP A 332 -10.56 1.40 8.36
CA ASP A 332 -10.25 0.06 7.86
C ASP A 332 -9.94 -0.87 9.04
N ILE A 333 -9.20 -0.38 10.04
CA ILE A 333 -8.96 -1.11 11.31
C ILE A 333 -10.27 -1.36 12.05
N THR A 334 -11.16 -0.36 12.08
CA THR A 334 -12.47 -0.50 12.70
C THR A 334 -13.29 -1.59 11.99
N ALA A 335 -13.34 -1.57 10.65
CA ALA A 335 -14.03 -2.58 9.85
C ALA A 335 -13.42 -3.97 10.00
N LEU A 336 -12.09 -4.09 10.16
CA LEU A 336 -11.40 -5.35 10.41
C LEU A 336 -11.94 -6.08 11.65
N VAL A 337 -12.04 -5.38 12.77
CA VAL A 337 -12.44 -5.98 14.06
C VAL A 337 -13.95 -5.97 14.31
N THR A 338 -14.73 -5.37 13.41
CA THR A 338 -16.20 -5.34 13.48
C THR A 338 -16.78 -6.16 12.33
N ASP A 339 -16.74 -5.64 11.10
CA ASP A 339 -17.39 -6.22 9.93
C ASP A 339 -16.72 -7.51 9.46
N HIS A 340 -15.40 -7.52 9.24
CA HIS A 340 -14.70 -8.69 8.73
C HIS A 340 -14.70 -9.83 9.75
N LEU A 341 -14.46 -9.53 11.03
CA LEU A 341 -14.59 -10.50 12.11
C LEU A 341 -16.04 -11.00 12.25
N GLY A 342 -17.04 -10.12 12.19
CA GLY A 342 -18.46 -10.51 12.26
C GLY A 342 -18.89 -11.42 11.12
N ARG A 343 -18.42 -11.15 9.89
CA ARG A 343 -18.64 -12.01 8.71
C ARG A 343 -17.94 -13.35 8.86
N ALA A 344 -16.71 -13.38 9.36
CA ALA A 344 -15.98 -14.61 9.64
C ALA A 344 -16.71 -15.48 10.69
N ARG A 345 -17.15 -14.87 11.79
CA ARG A 345 -17.96 -15.56 12.82
C ARG A 345 -19.21 -16.19 12.21
N THR A 346 -19.93 -15.45 11.38
CA THR A 346 -21.13 -15.93 10.68
C THR A 346 -20.80 -17.11 9.76
N ALA A 347 -19.78 -16.96 8.91
CA ALA A 347 -19.33 -18.01 7.99
C ALA A 347 -18.87 -19.29 8.70
N TRP A 348 -18.31 -19.15 9.91
CA TRP A 348 -17.84 -20.27 10.72
C TRP A 348 -18.92 -20.92 11.59
N GLY A 349 -20.14 -20.36 11.61
CA GLY A 349 -21.26 -20.82 12.43
C GLY A 349 -21.11 -20.51 13.91
N LEU A 350 -20.37 -19.46 14.28
CA LEU A 350 -20.17 -19.04 15.67
C LEU A 350 -21.33 -18.17 16.16
N GLY A 351 -22.02 -18.61 17.21
CA GLY A 351 -23.03 -17.84 17.92
C GLY A 351 -22.42 -16.69 18.73
N LYS A 352 -23.25 -15.82 19.33
CA LYS A 352 -22.80 -14.64 20.09
C LYS A 352 -21.81 -14.96 21.21
N ASN A 353 -22.00 -16.11 21.88
CA ASN A 353 -21.24 -16.49 23.07
C ASN A 353 -20.07 -17.45 22.79
N ASP A 354 -19.90 -17.87 21.53
CA ASP A 354 -18.84 -18.80 21.16
C ASP A 354 -17.50 -18.08 21.07
N PRO A 355 -16.43 -18.68 21.63
CA PRO A 355 -15.11 -18.09 21.58
C PRO A 355 -14.57 -18.09 20.15
N VAL A 356 -13.81 -17.06 19.80
CA VAL A 356 -13.12 -16.94 18.51
C VAL A 356 -11.60 -16.90 18.72
N ASP A 357 -10.86 -17.59 17.85
CA ASP A 357 -9.40 -17.49 17.77
C ASP A 357 -9.06 -16.27 16.91
N VAL A 358 -8.22 -15.36 17.41
CA VAL A 358 -7.69 -14.21 16.66
C VAL A 358 -6.17 -14.25 16.73
N ALA A 359 -5.52 -14.27 15.58
CA ALA A 359 -4.06 -14.30 15.47
C ALA A 359 -3.54 -12.98 14.92
N ILE A 360 -2.62 -12.36 15.65
CA ILE A 360 -1.90 -11.16 15.20
C ILE A 360 -0.52 -11.61 14.77
N TYR A 361 -0.23 -11.49 13.47
CA TYR A 361 1.04 -11.81 12.86
C TYR A 361 1.87 -10.54 12.68
N ALA A 362 3.14 -10.59 13.08
CA ALA A 362 4.11 -9.52 12.88
C ALA A 362 5.34 -10.09 12.15
N HIS A 363 5.63 -9.58 10.94
CA HIS A 363 6.69 -10.10 10.09
C HIS A 363 8.10 -9.66 10.51
N GLY A 364 9.13 -10.10 9.79
CA GLY A 364 10.51 -9.67 10.02
C GLY A 364 10.79 -8.29 9.43
N GLY A 365 11.59 -7.47 10.11
CA GLY A 365 11.84 -6.08 9.71
C GLY A 365 12.89 -5.88 8.61
N LEU A 366 13.08 -6.80 7.66
CA LEU A 366 13.94 -6.61 6.48
C LEU A 366 13.23 -7.13 5.23
N THR A 367 11.97 -6.74 5.07
CA THR A 367 11.05 -7.31 4.08
C THR A 367 10.45 -6.16 3.29
N SER A 368 10.45 -6.26 1.95
CA SER A 368 9.77 -5.27 1.11
C SER A 368 8.25 -5.40 1.27
N GLU A 369 7.48 -4.37 0.90
CA GLU A 369 6.00 -4.43 0.88
C GLU A 369 5.50 -5.61 0.02
N ASP A 370 6.15 -5.85 -1.12
CA ASP A 370 5.83 -6.95 -2.02
C ASP A 370 6.06 -8.32 -1.35
N ASP A 371 7.22 -8.53 -0.73
CA ASP A 371 7.55 -9.78 -0.05
C ASP A 371 6.63 -10.01 1.16
N ALA A 372 6.34 -8.96 1.94
CA ALA A 372 5.43 -9.02 3.07
C ALA A 372 4.00 -9.35 2.63
N GLY A 373 3.57 -8.81 1.48
CA GLY A 373 2.30 -9.14 0.84
C GLY A 373 2.21 -10.62 0.40
N GLU A 374 3.29 -11.20 -0.12
CA GLU A 374 3.33 -12.63 -0.47
C GLU A 374 3.35 -13.52 0.78
N THR A 375 4.02 -13.13 1.86
CA THR A 375 3.93 -13.82 3.16
C THR A 375 2.50 -13.75 3.71
N ALA A 376 1.87 -12.58 3.68
CA ALA A 376 0.48 -12.41 4.10
C ALA A 376 -0.48 -13.29 3.26
N ALA A 377 -0.27 -13.38 1.95
CA ALA A 377 -1.04 -14.23 1.06
C ALA A 377 -0.93 -15.74 1.36
N LYS A 378 0.11 -16.19 2.08
CA LYS A 378 0.25 -17.57 2.55
C LYS A 378 -0.41 -17.76 3.92
N TRP A 379 -0.13 -16.87 4.87
CA TRP A 379 -0.55 -17.00 6.27
C TRP A 379 -2.03 -16.68 6.50
N ILE A 380 -2.58 -15.67 5.82
CA ILE A 380 -3.99 -15.28 5.97
C ILE A 380 -4.93 -16.46 5.60
N PRO A 381 -4.82 -17.09 4.41
CA PRO A 381 -5.59 -18.28 4.08
C PRO A 381 -5.39 -19.42 5.08
N ALA A 382 -4.13 -19.73 5.42
CA ALA A 382 -3.81 -20.87 6.28
C ALA A 382 -4.44 -20.75 7.68
N MET A 383 -4.48 -19.54 8.25
CA MET A 383 -5.16 -19.28 9.53
C MET A 383 -6.67 -19.27 9.38
N TYR A 384 -7.19 -18.59 8.36
CA TYR A 384 -8.64 -18.43 8.15
C TYR A 384 -9.34 -19.78 7.95
N GLU A 385 -8.73 -20.68 7.18
CA GLU A 385 -9.24 -22.05 6.97
C GLU A 385 -9.33 -22.88 8.26
N GLN A 386 -8.52 -22.55 9.27
CA GLN A 386 -8.57 -23.18 10.60
C GLN A 386 -9.49 -22.45 11.59
N LYS A 387 -10.31 -21.53 11.09
CA LYS A 387 -11.20 -20.65 11.87
C LYS A 387 -10.43 -19.81 12.89
N ILE A 388 -9.24 -19.34 12.49
CA ILE A 388 -8.43 -18.38 13.24
C ILE A 388 -8.45 -17.09 12.45
N PHE A 389 -8.98 -16.02 13.04
CA PHE A 389 -9.11 -14.73 12.37
C PHE A 389 -7.75 -14.04 12.26
N PRO A 390 -7.21 -13.82 11.06
CA PRO A 390 -5.87 -13.27 10.89
C PRO A 390 -5.90 -11.74 10.93
N ILE A 391 -4.93 -11.15 11.62
CA ILE A 391 -4.58 -9.73 11.56
C ILE A 391 -3.09 -9.68 11.26
N PHE A 392 -2.70 -9.13 10.12
CA PHE A 392 -1.31 -9.09 9.68
C PHE A 392 -0.77 -7.67 9.84
N LEU A 393 0.19 -7.49 10.75
CA LEU A 393 0.89 -6.24 10.94
C LEU A 393 2.03 -6.18 9.91
N MET A 394 1.91 -5.23 8.98
CA MET A 394 2.89 -4.94 7.96
C MET A 394 3.58 -3.62 8.28
N TRP A 395 4.90 -3.57 8.12
CA TRP A 395 5.65 -2.32 8.19
C TRP A 395 6.87 -2.36 7.30
N GLU A 396 7.10 -1.25 6.60
CA GLU A 396 8.27 -1.12 5.75
C GLU A 396 9.52 -0.83 6.58
N THR A 397 10.62 -1.45 6.18
CA THR A 397 11.96 -1.04 6.57
C THR A 397 12.76 -0.79 5.29
N ASP A 398 12.57 0.39 4.69
CA ASP A 398 13.40 0.95 3.60
C ASP A 398 14.91 0.99 3.94
N LEU A 399 15.26 0.61 5.16
CA LEU A 399 16.59 0.46 5.67
C LEU A 399 17.40 -0.61 4.95
N TRP A 400 16.81 -1.68 4.38
CA TRP A 400 17.60 -2.74 3.72
C TRP A 400 18.20 -2.30 2.38
N SER A 401 17.45 -1.53 1.56
CA SER A 401 17.98 -0.98 0.31
C SER A 401 19.07 0.05 0.58
N THR A 402 18.89 0.87 1.61
CA THR A 402 19.89 1.82 2.14
C THR A 402 21.12 1.11 2.70
N LEU A 403 20.92 -0.01 3.40
CA LEU A 403 21.97 -0.85 3.94
C LEU A 403 22.79 -1.47 2.79
N LYS A 404 22.15 -2.06 1.78
CA LYS A 404 22.81 -2.62 0.58
C LYS A 404 23.68 -1.56 -0.11
N GLY A 405 23.17 -0.35 -0.32
CA GLY A 405 23.94 0.75 -0.90
C GLY A 405 25.18 1.10 -0.06
N ARG A 406 24.99 1.36 1.24
CA ARG A 406 26.10 1.73 2.14
C ARG A 406 27.12 0.62 2.36
N LEU A 407 26.69 -0.64 2.32
CA LEU A 407 27.57 -1.81 2.47
C LEU A 407 28.31 -2.19 1.21
N GLU A 408 27.67 -2.09 0.04
CA GLU A 408 28.35 -2.26 -1.23
C GLU A 408 29.49 -1.25 -1.36
N ASP A 409 29.33 -0.02 -0.88
CA ASP A 409 30.39 1.00 -0.89
C ASP A 409 31.55 0.68 0.06
N VAL A 410 31.27 0.10 1.23
CA VAL A 410 32.32 -0.38 2.16
C VAL A 410 33.05 -1.61 1.60
N LEU A 411 32.33 -2.50 0.91
CA LEU A 411 32.87 -3.73 0.30
C LEU A 411 33.65 -3.47 -1.00
N LYS A 412 33.26 -2.47 -1.81
CA LYS A 412 33.98 -2.06 -3.03
C LYS A 412 35.36 -1.46 -2.73
N ASN A 413 35.57 -0.93 -1.53
CA ASN A 413 36.82 -0.31 -1.11
C ASN A 413 37.85 -1.28 -0.49
N GLN A 414 37.68 -2.61 -0.63
CA GLN A 414 38.65 -3.57 -0.07
C GLN A 414 39.10 -4.65 -1.06
N GLU A 415 40.42 -4.84 -1.11
CA GLU A 415 41.06 -5.95 -1.82
C GLU A 415 40.78 -7.27 -1.08
N ARG A 416 40.23 -8.25 -1.79
CA ARG A 416 40.04 -9.62 -1.27
C ARG A 416 41.43 -10.27 -1.07
N PRO A 417 41.75 -10.81 0.12
CA PRO A 417 42.97 -11.58 0.27
C PRO A 417 42.85 -12.90 -0.48
N THR A 418 43.79 -13.17 -1.37
CA THR A 418 43.99 -14.46 -2.03
C THR A 418 44.86 -15.37 -1.15
N GLY A 419 44.28 -16.43 -0.56
CA GLY A 419 45.02 -17.67 -0.24
C GLY A 419 44.84 -18.28 1.16
N GLY A 420 44.54 -19.59 1.19
CA GLY A 420 45.02 -20.58 2.19
C GLY A 420 44.20 -20.82 3.47
N LEU A 421 43.84 -22.09 3.73
CA LEU A 421 43.10 -22.65 4.89
C LEU A 421 41.65 -22.14 5.05
N PHE A 422 40.76 -22.73 4.25
CA PHE A 422 39.37 -22.29 4.03
C PHE A 422 38.54 -22.00 5.29
N ASP A 423 38.64 -22.78 6.37
CA ASP A 423 37.80 -22.59 7.57
C ASP A 423 38.33 -21.52 8.54
N SER A 424 39.64 -21.47 8.79
CA SER A 424 40.23 -20.43 9.64
C SER A 424 40.12 -19.04 9.01
N ALA A 425 40.26 -18.96 7.68
CA ALA A 425 40.08 -17.72 6.93
C ALA A 425 38.62 -17.23 6.96
N LYS A 426 37.65 -18.15 6.90
CA LYS A 426 36.21 -17.84 6.98
C LYS A 426 35.82 -17.24 8.35
N ASN A 427 36.30 -17.84 9.45
CA ASN A 427 36.03 -17.34 10.80
C ASN A 427 36.67 -15.96 11.04
N TRP A 428 37.94 -15.78 10.65
CA TRP A 428 38.61 -14.49 10.74
C TRP A 428 37.92 -13.40 9.90
N TRP A 429 37.44 -13.75 8.70
CA TRP A 429 36.69 -12.84 7.84
C TRP A 429 35.35 -12.41 8.45
N ASN A 430 34.59 -13.35 9.03
CA ASN A 430 33.34 -13.05 9.74
C ASN A 430 33.57 -12.09 10.91
N GLU A 431 34.55 -12.34 11.78
CA GLU A 431 34.87 -11.48 12.92
C GLU A 431 35.31 -10.06 12.49
N ARG A 432 36.02 -9.96 11.37
CA ARG A 432 36.43 -8.67 10.80
C ARG A 432 35.25 -7.90 10.22
N LEU A 433 34.35 -8.58 9.51
CA LEU A 433 33.10 -7.98 9.03
C LEU A 433 32.22 -7.53 10.21
N GLU A 434 32.04 -8.36 11.24
CA GLU A 434 31.26 -8.00 12.44
C GLU A 434 31.78 -6.69 13.08
N LYS A 435 33.09 -6.46 13.13
CA LYS A 435 33.65 -5.19 13.65
C LYS A 435 33.41 -4.01 12.70
N LEU A 436 33.51 -4.22 11.39
CA LEU A 436 33.32 -3.17 10.38
C LEU A 436 31.85 -2.74 10.26
N LEU A 437 30.91 -3.68 10.42
CA LEU A 437 29.47 -3.44 10.29
C LEU A 437 28.82 -2.88 11.55
N ALA A 438 29.54 -2.88 12.68
CA ALA A 438 29.01 -2.49 13.97
C ALA A 438 28.42 -1.07 13.94
N SER A 439 29.14 -0.08 13.40
CA SER A 439 28.65 1.31 13.38
C SER A 439 27.45 1.54 12.43
N PRO A 440 27.55 1.24 11.12
CA PRO A 440 26.41 1.46 10.20
C PRO A 440 25.23 0.54 10.49
N GLY A 441 25.48 -0.71 10.86
CA GLY A 441 24.44 -1.68 11.15
C GLY A 441 23.75 -1.45 12.50
N THR A 442 24.45 -0.92 13.52
CA THR A 442 23.81 -0.54 14.81
C THR A 442 22.75 0.53 14.61
N ALA A 443 23.01 1.55 13.79
CA ALA A 443 22.06 2.63 13.56
C ALA A 443 20.75 2.08 12.96
N ILE A 444 20.87 1.26 11.92
CA ILE A 444 19.74 0.63 11.23
C ILE A 444 18.99 -0.35 12.13
N TRP A 445 19.72 -1.20 12.86
CA TRP A 445 19.11 -2.12 13.81
C TRP A 445 18.41 -1.39 14.95
N SER A 446 18.96 -0.28 15.42
CA SER A 446 18.33 0.56 16.46
C SER A 446 17.04 1.19 15.96
N GLU A 447 17.01 1.69 14.73
CA GLU A 447 15.80 2.20 14.09
C GLU A 447 14.74 1.11 13.93
N MET A 448 15.11 -0.09 13.49
CA MET A 448 14.19 -1.23 13.41
C MET A 448 13.55 -1.58 14.76
N LYS A 449 14.35 -1.59 15.84
CA LYS A 449 13.84 -1.83 17.20
C LYS A 449 12.92 -0.70 17.67
N GLN A 450 13.28 0.54 17.38
CA GLN A 450 12.45 1.71 17.70
C GLN A 450 11.11 1.67 16.95
N ASN A 451 11.11 1.29 15.67
CA ASN A 451 9.89 1.11 14.89
C ASN A 451 9.03 -0.03 15.46
N ALA A 452 9.62 -1.19 15.76
CA ALA A 452 8.91 -2.32 16.38
C ALA A 452 8.29 -1.94 17.73
N ASP A 453 8.98 -1.12 18.53
CA ASP A 453 8.43 -0.58 19.77
C ASP A 453 7.30 0.43 19.50
N ALA A 454 7.53 1.37 18.57
CA ALA A 454 6.63 2.46 18.23
C ALA A 454 5.26 2.00 17.75
N ILE A 455 5.20 0.87 17.03
CA ILE A 455 3.96 0.23 16.57
C ILE A 455 2.97 -0.06 17.72
N SER A 456 3.45 -0.17 18.96
CA SER A 456 2.59 -0.42 20.14
C SER A 456 2.74 0.61 21.27
N SER A 457 3.52 1.68 21.09
CA SER A 457 3.80 2.66 22.15
C SER A 457 3.12 4.01 21.93
N THR A 458 2.98 4.46 20.67
CA THR A 458 2.47 5.79 20.37
C THR A 458 0.96 5.78 20.18
N ALA A 459 0.27 6.86 20.58
CA ALA A 459 -1.18 6.96 20.41
C ALA A 459 -1.62 6.85 18.94
N GLU A 460 -0.79 7.32 18.01
CA GLU A 460 -1.08 7.29 16.58
C GLU A 460 -0.61 6.01 15.88
N SER A 461 0.00 5.07 16.62
CA SER A 461 0.47 3.82 16.03
C SER A 461 -0.67 2.90 15.59
N GLY A 462 -0.44 2.12 14.54
CA GLY A 462 -1.40 1.15 14.04
C GLY A 462 -1.77 0.08 15.07
N GLY A 463 -0.82 -0.37 15.89
CA GLY A 463 -1.10 -1.32 16.97
C GLY A 463 -1.97 -0.72 18.08
N MET A 464 -1.75 0.55 18.46
CA MET A 464 -2.61 1.22 19.44
C MET A 464 -4.00 1.56 18.86
N LYS A 465 -4.09 1.92 17.58
CA LYS A 465 -5.38 2.10 16.89
C LYS A 465 -6.14 0.78 16.81
N LEU A 466 -5.47 -0.34 16.49
CA LEU A 466 -6.06 -1.68 16.57
C LEU A 466 -6.59 -1.99 17.96
N TYR A 467 -5.78 -1.69 18.98
CA TYR A 467 -6.20 -1.90 20.37
C TYR A 467 -7.47 -1.15 20.72
N ARG A 468 -7.55 0.15 20.42
CA ARG A 468 -8.75 0.97 20.65
C ARG A 468 -9.94 0.49 19.85
N ALA A 469 -9.73 0.11 18.59
CA ALA A 469 -10.78 -0.46 17.76
C ALA A 469 -11.32 -1.78 18.36
N CYS A 470 -10.44 -2.63 18.90
CA CYS A 470 -10.87 -3.83 19.63
C CYS A 470 -11.69 -3.44 20.87
N GLN A 471 -11.23 -2.49 21.70
CA GLN A 471 -11.99 -2.05 22.88
C GLN A 471 -13.39 -1.51 22.53
N ALA A 472 -13.54 -0.86 21.37
CA ALA A 472 -14.81 -0.35 20.88
C ALA A 472 -15.67 -1.43 20.18
N SER A 473 -15.09 -2.57 19.79
CA SER A 473 -15.78 -3.61 19.03
C SER A 473 -16.67 -4.48 19.92
N PRO A 474 -17.92 -4.78 19.51
CA PRO A 474 -18.78 -5.70 20.24
C PRO A 474 -18.23 -7.13 20.30
N HIS A 475 -17.29 -7.49 19.41
CA HIS A 475 -16.67 -8.82 19.38
C HIS A 475 -15.57 -9.02 20.43
N PHE A 476 -15.12 -7.94 21.07
CA PHE A 476 -14.08 -7.93 22.10
C PHE A 476 -14.60 -7.43 23.46
N ALA A 477 -15.89 -7.15 23.59
CA ALA A 477 -16.51 -6.69 24.84
C ALA A 477 -16.34 -7.68 26.00
N ASP A 478 -16.27 -8.98 25.71
CA ASP A 478 -15.89 -10.04 26.64
C ASP A 478 -14.61 -10.72 26.16
N LEU A 479 -13.47 -10.28 26.69
CA LEU A 479 -12.15 -10.82 26.35
C LEU A 479 -12.01 -12.32 26.68
N SER A 480 -12.84 -12.89 27.57
CA SER A 480 -12.83 -14.33 27.83
C SER A 480 -13.31 -15.16 26.64
N LYS A 481 -13.97 -14.52 25.66
CA LYS A 481 -14.43 -15.11 24.40
C LYS A 481 -13.48 -14.87 23.24
N VAL A 482 -12.34 -14.23 23.48
CA VAL A 482 -11.33 -14.01 22.45
C VAL A 482 -10.04 -14.73 22.85
N ARG A 483 -9.68 -15.78 22.11
CA ARG A 483 -8.40 -16.45 22.27
C ARG A 483 -7.38 -15.75 21.37
N LEU A 484 -6.52 -14.94 21.99
CA LEU A 484 -5.49 -14.20 21.28
C LEU A 484 -4.24 -15.05 21.07
N HIS A 485 -3.74 -15.02 19.85
CA HIS A 485 -2.49 -15.64 19.46
C HIS A 485 -1.57 -14.59 18.86
N LEU A 486 -0.32 -14.54 19.31
CA LEU A 486 0.71 -13.69 18.71
C LEU A 486 1.67 -14.55 17.91
N ILE A 487 2.04 -14.09 16.72
CA ILE A 487 3.02 -14.76 15.84
C ILE A 487 4.07 -13.73 15.43
N GLY A 488 5.29 -13.85 15.95
CA GLY A 488 6.38 -12.91 15.67
C GLY A 488 7.53 -13.59 14.95
N HIS A 489 7.79 -13.21 13.70
CA HIS A 489 9.01 -13.63 13.00
C HIS A 489 10.10 -12.57 13.15
N SER A 490 11.33 -12.99 13.49
CA SER A 490 12.48 -12.09 13.57
C SER A 490 12.18 -10.83 14.40
N ALA A 491 12.23 -9.63 13.81
CA ALA A 491 11.92 -8.36 14.49
C ALA A 491 10.47 -8.28 15.02
N GLY A 492 9.51 -9.01 14.44
CA GLY A 492 8.15 -9.12 14.96
C GLY A 492 8.08 -9.70 16.39
N SER A 493 9.09 -10.47 16.81
CA SER A 493 9.22 -10.90 18.22
C SER A 493 9.46 -9.73 19.18
N ILE A 494 10.14 -8.67 18.73
CA ILE A 494 10.41 -7.45 19.52
C ILE A 494 9.10 -6.70 19.74
N LEU A 495 8.34 -6.48 18.66
CA LEU A 495 7.01 -5.88 18.73
C LEU A 495 6.12 -6.68 19.69
N HIS A 496 6.02 -7.99 19.53
CA HIS A 496 5.15 -8.79 20.38
C HIS A 496 5.62 -8.88 21.84
N SER A 497 6.92 -8.79 22.13
CA SER A 497 7.41 -8.62 23.50
C SER A 497 6.84 -7.35 24.15
N HIS A 498 6.85 -6.22 23.44
CA HIS A 498 6.22 -4.99 23.92
C HIS A 498 4.69 -5.09 24.03
N VAL A 499 4.01 -5.72 23.05
CA VAL A 499 2.55 -5.95 23.10
C VAL A 499 2.15 -6.78 24.31
N VAL A 500 2.88 -7.87 24.59
CA VAL A 500 2.62 -8.75 25.74
C VAL A 500 2.70 -7.97 27.05
N HIS A 501 3.72 -7.13 27.20
CA HIS A 501 3.89 -6.30 28.38
C HIS A 501 2.76 -5.26 28.50
N ARG A 502 2.60 -4.40 27.50
CA ARG A 502 1.68 -3.24 27.55
C ARG A 502 0.21 -3.64 27.63
N MET A 503 -0.21 -4.56 26.79
CA MET A 503 -1.61 -4.99 26.76
C MET A 503 -1.92 -5.91 27.95
N GLY A 504 -0.94 -6.71 28.38
CA GLY A 504 -1.05 -7.53 29.59
C GLY A 504 -1.25 -6.70 30.86
N GLU A 505 -0.64 -5.51 30.95
CA GLU A 505 -0.89 -4.54 32.03
C GLU A 505 -2.31 -3.97 32.01
N GLN A 506 -2.94 -3.94 30.83
CA GLN A 506 -4.33 -3.52 30.65
C GLN A 506 -5.33 -4.70 30.75
N GLY A 507 -4.89 -5.86 31.23
CA GLY A 507 -5.76 -7.00 31.52
C GLY A 507 -5.92 -8.02 30.38
N TRP A 508 -5.21 -7.84 29.27
CA TRP A 508 -5.27 -8.79 28.15
C TRP A 508 -4.49 -10.08 28.47
N THR A 509 -4.98 -11.19 27.92
CA THR A 509 -4.35 -12.51 28.04
C THR A 509 -4.15 -13.12 26.66
N PHE A 510 -3.11 -13.94 26.54
CA PHE A 510 -2.65 -14.54 25.30
C PHE A 510 -2.68 -16.06 25.44
N GLU A 511 -3.45 -16.71 24.58
CA GLU A 511 -3.59 -18.16 24.52
C GLU A 511 -2.27 -18.82 24.05
N THR A 512 -1.62 -18.22 23.05
CA THR A 512 -0.27 -18.59 22.62
C THR A 512 0.53 -17.38 22.19
N VAL A 513 1.83 -17.36 22.49
CA VAL A 513 2.82 -16.47 21.87
C VAL A 513 3.82 -17.35 21.12
N ASN A 514 3.90 -17.20 19.80
CA ASN A 514 4.69 -18.05 18.91
C ASN A 514 5.77 -17.21 18.23
N PHE A 515 7.03 -17.45 18.55
CA PHE A 515 8.16 -16.76 17.94
C PHE A 515 8.91 -17.66 16.97
N MET A 516 9.25 -17.10 15.82
CA MET A 516 10.02 -17.77 14.75
C MET A 516 11.30 -16.98 14.52
N ALA A 517 12.45 -17.64 14.73
CA ALA A 517 13.78 -17.01 14.74
C ALA A 517 13.81 -15.66 15.47
N PRO A 518 13.40 -15.60 16.76
CA PRO A 518 13.18 -14.33 17.44
C PRO A 518 14.45 -13.47 17.52
N ALA A 519 14.37 -12.26 17.01
CA ALA A 519 15.46 -11.28 17.08
C ALA A 519 15.43 -10.44 18.36
N VAL A 520 14.45 -10.65 19.24
CA VAL A 520 14.38 -9.98 20.54
C VAL A 520 15.57 -10.36 21.42
N ARG A 521 16.11 -9.35 22.11
CA ARG A 521 17.17 -9.56 23.09
C ARG A 521 16.64 -10.34 24.29
N VAL A 522 17.51 -11.14 24.89
CA VAL A 522 17.15 -11.95 26.06
C VAL A 522 16.72 -11.05 27.23
N ASP A 523 17.41 -9.93 27.47
CA ASP A 523 17.10 -8.98 28.55
C ASP A 523 15.67 -8.42 28.43
N LEU A 524 15.30 -7.96 27.23
CA LEU A 524 13.98 -7.42 26.94
C LEU A 524 12.91 -8.51 27.08
N PHE A 525 13.18 -9.74 26.64
CA PHE A 525 12.27 -10.87 26.82
C PHE A 525 12.06 -11.22 28.30
N GLU A 526 13.12 -11.19 29.10
CA GLU A 526 13.06 -11.41 30.55
C GLU A 526 12.28 -10.33 31.28
N GLU A 527 12.37 -9.08 30.82
CA GLU A 527 11.63 -7.95 31.38
C GLU A 527 10.13 -7.98 31.00
N THR A 528 9.82 -8.38 29.76
CA THR A 528 8.48 -8.19 29.19
C THR A 528 7.63 -9.46 29.20
N VAL A 529 8.15 -10.59 28.71
CA VAL A 529 7.37 -11.80 28.45
C VAL A 529 7.43 -12.79 29.60
N ILE A 530 8.60 -12.98 30.23
CA ILE A 530 8.75 -13.91 31.37
C ILE A 530 7.80 -13.56 32.53
N PRO A 531 7.60 -12.29 32.93
CA PRO A 531 6.64 -11.96 33.98
C PRO A 531 5.21 -12.26 33.57
N ALA A 532 4.86 -12.07 32.29
CA ALA A 532 3.54 -12.39 31.75
C ALA A 532 3.27 -13.90 31.75
N ILE A 533 4.29 -14.72 31.45
CA ILE A 533 4.25 -16.18 31.56
C ILE A 533 3.99 -16.59 33.02
N LYS A 534 4.80 -16.09 33.97
CA LYS A 534 4.68 -16.42 35.40
C LYS A 534 3.34 -16.01 36.01
N LYS A 535 2.76 -14.89 35.54
CA LYS A 535 1.45 -14.39 35.97
C LYS A 535 0.27 -15.09 35.26
N GLY A 536 0.53 -16.05 34.37
CA GLY A 536 -0.50 -16.75 33.60
C GLY A 536 -1.19 -15.90 32.53
N ARG A 537 -0.66 -14.70 32.22
CA ARG A 537 -1.16 -13.85 31.13
C ARG A 537 -0.79 -14.41 29.76
N VAL A 538 0.38 -15.04 29.65
CA VAL A 538 0.75 -15.87 28.50
C VAL A 538 0.58 -17.32 28.91
N LYS A 539 -0.41 -18.00 28.35
CA LYS A 539 -0.71 -19.39 28.72
C LYS A 539 0.34 -20.35 28.17
N ARG A 540 0.78 -20.15 26.92
CA ARG A 540 1.80 -20.97 26.26
C ARG A 540 2.73 -20.09 25.43
N PHE A 541 4.03 -20.29 25.59
CA PHE A 541 5.06 -19.66 24.76
C PHE A 541 5.78 -20.73 23.94
N ASN A 542 5.90 -20.48 22.65
CA ASN A 542 6.41 -21.41 21.65
C ASN A 542 7.51 -20.71 20.84
N GLN A 543 8.69 -21.34 20.70
CA GLN A 543 9.79 -20.78 19.92
C GLN A 543 10.35 -21.78 18.90
N PHE A 544 10.42 -21.34 17.65
CA PHE A 544 11.12 -22.02 16.57
C PHE A 544 12.42 -21.27 16.29
N HIS A 545 13.53 -21.98 16.22
CA HIS A 545 14.84 -21.41 15.96
C HIS A 545 15.71 -22.41 15.21
N LEU A 546 16.76 -21.95 14.53
CA LEU A 546 17.73 -22.87 13.91
C LEU A 546 18.60 -23.49 15.01
N SER A 547 18.99 -24.75 14.83
CA SER A 547 20.06 -25.35 15.63
C SER A 547 21.37 -24.58 15.43
N ASP A 548 22.23 -24.55 16.45
CA ASP A 548 23.46 -23.74 16.41
C ASP A 548 24.40 -24.11 15.24
N ASP A 549 24.48 -25.39 14.86
CA ASP A 549 25.26 -25.83 13.69
C ASP A 549 24.75 -25.21 12.37
N ILE A 550 23.42 -25.08 12.24
CA ILE A 550 22.77 -24.52 11.05
C ILE A 550 22.85 -23.00 11.05
N GLU A 551 22.66 -22.34 12.20
CA GLU A 551 22.88 -20.90 12.38
C GLU A 551 24.29 -20.46 11.92
N GLN A 552 25.32 -21.24 12.27
CA GLN A 552 26.70 -20.96 11.87
C GLN A 552 26.99 -21.17 10.38
N LYS A 553 26.07 -21.82 9.65
CA LYS A 553 26.19 -22.14 8.22
C LYS A 553 25.12 -21.47 7.36
N ASP A 554 24.25 -20.67 7.94
CA ASP A 554 23.16 -19.98 7.24
C ASP A 554 23.74 -19.03 6.17
N PRO A 555 23.46 -19.27 4.88
CA PRO A 555 23.99 -18.46 3.79
C PRO A 555 23.22 -17.16 3.56
N THR A 556 22.17 -16.84 4.33
CA THR A 556 21.27 -15.69 4.09
C THR A 556 22.04 -14.39 3.87
N CYS A 557 23.08 -14.12 4.67
CA CYS A 557 23.89 -12.91 4.56
C CYS A 557 25.06 -13.02 3.55
N LYS A 558 25.32 -14.19 2.98
CA LYS A 558 26.51 -14.45 2.15
C LYS A 558 26.47 -13.74 0.80
N PRO A 559 25.37 -13.74 0.02
CA PRO A 559 25.33 -13.04 -1.27
C PRO A 559 25.49 -11.52 -1.14
N ILE A 560 25.14 -10.95 0.01
CA ILE A 560 25.02 -9.51 0.21
C ILE A 560 26.22 -8.96 0.98
N LEU A 561 26.69 -9.67 2.00
CA LEU A 561 27.73 -9.20 2.93
C LEU A 561 28.99 -10.06 2.89
N GLY A 562 29.00 -11.19 2.17
CA GLY A 562 30.05 -12.20 2.30
C GLY A 562 30.10 -12.83 3.70
N TYR A 563 29.09 -12.57 4.54
CA TYR A 563 28.98 -13.07 5.91
C TYR A 563 28.34 -14.46 5.90
N SER A 564 28.97 -15.41 6.57
CA SER A 564 28.67 -16.84 6.37
C SER A 564 27.90 -17.50 7.52
N ARG A 565 27.46 -16.70 8.49
CA ARG A 565 26.55 -17.11 9.58
C ARG A 565 25.21 -16.39 9.39
N SER A 566 24.23 -16.74 10.19
CA SER A 566 22.90 -16.15 10.13
C SER A 566 22.87 -14.64 10.41
N LEU A 567 21.74 -14.03 10.06
CA LEU A 567 21.46 -12.66 10.45
C LEU A 567 21.43 -12.46 11.98
N LEU A 568 20.94 -13.43 12.77
CA LEU A 568 20.90 -13.29 14.23
C LEU A 568 22.29 -13.32 14.85
N TYR A 569 23.22 -14.09 14.27
CA TYR A 569 24.64 -14.03 14.65
C TYR A 569 25.23 -12.64 14.40
N LEU A 570 24.94 -12.04 13.22
CA LEU A 570 25.38 -10.68 12.93
C LEU A 570 24.77 -9.67 13.91
N VAL A 571 23.46 -9.76 14.19
CA VAL A 571 22.78 -8.90 15.17
C VAL A 571 23.44 -9.02 16.53
N SER A 572 23.62 -10.25 17.01
CA SER A 572 24.18 -10.54 18.32
C SER A 572 25.62 -10.05 18.47
N GLN A 573 26.48 -10.23 17.47
CA GLN A 573 27.91 -9.91 17.58
C GLN A 573 28.24 -8.45 17.24
N SER A 574 27.42 -7.79 16.41
CA SER A 574 27.79 -6.53 15.77
C SER A 574 26.76 -5.42 15.94
N LEU A 575 25.47 -5.71 15.75
CA LEU A 575 24.46 -4.67 15.56
C LEU A 575 23.89 -4.10 16.88
N GLU A 576 24.21 -4.72 18.01
CA GLU A 576 23.91 -4.18 19.35
C GLU A 576 25.05 -3.30 19.84
N GLN A 577 25.26 -2.15 19.18
CA GLN A 577 26.30 -1.17 19.54
C GLN A 577 27.73 -1.74 19.52
N GLY A 578 27.99 -2.71 18.64
CA GLY A 578 29.28 -3.40 18.56
C GLY A 578 29.60 -4.27 19.78
N ARG A 579 28.61 -4.60 20.61
CA ARG A 579 28.77 -5.45 21.80
C ARG A 579 28.08 -6.79 21.59
N PRO A 580 28.76 -7.92 21.86
CA PRO A 580 28.13 -9.22 21.94
C PRO A 580 26.95 -9.19 22.90
N THR A 581 25.76 -9.41 22.35
CA THR A 581 24.49 -9.27 23.07
C THR A 581 23.64 -10.53 22.88
N PRO A 582 23.15 -11.16 23.97
CA PRO A 582 22.31 -12.35 23.85
C PRO A 582 20.99 -12.06 23.14
N ILE A 583 20.75 -12.79 22.04
CA ILE A 583 19.52 -12.77 21.25
C ILE A 583 18.76 -14.09 21.46
N LEU A 584 17.46 -14.01 21.73
CA LEU A 584 16.61 -15.13 22.14
C LEU A 584 16.56 -16.25 21.09
N GLY A 585 16.59 -15.90 19.80
CA GLY A 585 16.49 -16.85 18.69
C GLY A 585 17.74 -17.69 18.46
N LEU A 586 18.86 -17.42 19.14
CA LEU A 586 20.05 -18.27 19.08
C LEU A 586 19.92 -19.38 20.14
N GLU A 587 19.97 -20.64 19.69
CA GLU A 587 19.78 -21.84 20.54
C GLU A 587 20.61 -21.78 21.84
N LYS A 588 21.89 -21.46 21.72
CA LYS A 588 22.81 -21.34 22.87
C LYS A 588 22.33 -20.33 23.92
N HIS A 589 21.87 -19.14 23.50
CA HIS A 589 21.45 -18.10 24.43
C HIS A 589 20.14 -18.48 25.12
N PHE A 590 19.21 -19.12 24.40
CA PHE A 590 17.99 -19.64 24.99
C PHE A 590 18.31 -20.72 26.05
N ASN A 591 19.14 -21.69 25.70
CA ASN A 591 19.50 -22.79 26.59
C ASN A 591 20.22 -22.29 27.85
N ASP A 592 21.18 -21.39 27.69
CA ASP A 592 21.98 -20.89 28.80
C ASP A 592 21.19 -19.98 29.74
N MET A 593 20.29 -19.14 29.21
CA MET A 593 19.69 -18.04 29.98
C MET A 593 18.20 -18.25 30.32
N ILE A 594 17.45 -18.97 29.47
CA ILE A 594 16.00 -19.13 29.62
C ILE A 594 15.63 -20.56 30.03
N ALA A 595 16.21 -21.59 29.41
CA ALA A 595 15.84 -22.99 29.71
C ALA A 595 16.09 -23.36 31.18
N ALA A 596 17.14 -22.79 31.80
CA ALA A 596 17.46 -22.95 33.21
C ALA A 596 16.32 -22.52 34.17
N LYS A 597 15.37 -21.69 33.71
CA LYS A 597 14.22 -21.24 34.50
C LYS A 597 13.09 -22.27 34.62
N GLN A 598 13.14 -23.37 33.86
CA GLN A 598 12.20 -24.51 33.92
C GLN A 598 10.73 -24.11 33.90
N LEU A 599 10.36 -23.18 33.01
CA LEU A 599 8.97 -22.74 32.86
C LEU A 599 8.15 -23.81 32.13
N ALA A 600 7.15 -24.39 32.81
CA ALA A 600 6.39 -25.54 32.32
C ALA A 600 5.60 -25.29 31.02
N ASN A 601 5.32 -24.03 30.69
CA ASN A 601 4.55 -23.60 29.53
C ASN A 601 5.39 -22.90 28.45
N VAL A 602 6.69 -23.18 28.45
CA VAL A 602 7.65 -22.73 27.44
C VAL A 602 8.11 -23.95 26.64
N HIS A 603 7.91 -23.91 25.32
CA HIS A 603 8.28 -24.98 24.40
C HIS A 603 9.15 -24.43 23.27
N THR A 604 10.18 -25.18 22.89
CA THR A 604 11.10 -24.79 21.82
C THR A 604 11.37 -25.95 20.86
N TRP A 605 11.60 -25.60 19.60
CA TRP A 605 11.94 -26.54 18.53
C TRP A 605 13.11 -26.01 17.71
N ALA A 606 14.19 -26.79 17.67
CA ALA A 606 15.33 -26.54 16.82
C ALA A 606 15.06 -27.02 15.39
N ALA A 607 15.40 -26.20 14.41
CA ALA A 607 15.24 -26.45 12.99
C ALA A 607 16.60 -26.71 12.31
N PRO A 608 16.64 -27.60 11.30
CA PRO A 608 15.53 -28.40 10.79
C PRO A 608 15.20 -29.57 11.74
N GLY A 609 13.91 -29.83 11.92
CA GLY A 609 13.34 -30.84 12.81
C GLY A 609 12.02 -31.40 12.28
N LYS A 610 11.21 -32.01 13.13
CA LYS A 610 9.87 -32.50 12.75
C LYS A 610 8.88 -31.35 12.60
N GLU A 611 9.02 -30.32 13.43
CA GLU A 611 8.09 -29.20 13.56
C GLU A 611 8.48 -27.99 12.68
N SER A 612 9.67 -28.01 12.06
CA SER A 612 10.14 -27.01 11.11
C SER A 612 11.16 -27.63 10.16
N LYS A 613 11.11 -27.30 8.86
CA LYS A 613 12.14 -27.69 7.88
C LYS A 613 13.02 -26.52 7.45
N SER A 614 12.86 -25.36 8.09
CA SER A 614 13.68 -24.19 7.78
C SER A 614 15.16 -24.49 8.01
N THR A 615 16.00 -24.04 7.08
CA THR A 615 17.46 -24.10 7.17
C THR A 615 18.09 -22.71 7.13
N THR A 616 17.29 -21.66 7.09
CA THR A 616 17.73 -20.26 7.05
C THR A 616 16.88 -19.41 7.98
N HIS A 617 17.44 -18.30 8.47
CA HIS A 617 16.74 -17.35 9.33
C HIS A 617 15.45 -16.81 8.68
N GLY A 618 15.55 -16.39 7.42
CA GLY A 618 14.42 -15.90 6.64
C GLY A 618 13.52 -17.00 6.06
N GLY A 619 13.78 -18.28 6.34
CA GLY A 619 12.99 -19.38 5.76
C GLY A 619 11.80 -19.82 6.61
N PHE A 620 11.67 -19.35 7.85
CA PHE A 620 10.63 -19.83 8.77
C PHE A 620 9.21 -19.42 8.39
N ASP A 621 9.03 -18.21 7.89
CA ASP A 621 7.73 -17.68 7.45
C ASP A 621 7.25 -18.30 6.13
N ASP A 622 8.18 -18.81 5.31
CA ASP A 622 7.88 -19.55 4.08
C ASP A 622 7.80 -21.07 4.26
N ASP A 623 8.35 -21.61 5.35
CA ASP A 623 8.36 -23.04 5.63
C ASP A 623 6.96 -23.57 5.99
N GLN A 624 6.39 -24.37 5.09
CA GLN A 624 5.08 -24.99 5.24
C GLN A 624 4.98 -25.92 6.47
N VAL A 625 6.10 -26.46 6.96
CA VAL A 625 6.10 -27.28 8.17
C VAL A 625 5.97 -26.37 9.40
N THR A 626 6.78 -25.31 9.49
CA THR A 626 6.69 -24.29 10.55
C THR A 626 5.30 -23.68 10.63
N MET A 627 4.74 -23.22 9.51
CA MET A 627 3.40 -22.62 9.48
C MET A 627 2.32 -23.57 10.01
N ARG A 628 2.34 -24.84 9.57
CA ARG A 628 1.40 -25.86 10.07
C ARG A 628 1.59 -26.12 11.57
N SER A 629 2.82 -26.21 12.07
CA SER A 629 3.11 -26.42 13.49
C SER A 629 2.59 -25.26 14.34
N VAL A 630 2.85 -24.01 13.95
CA VAL A 630 2.35 -22.81 14.65
C VAL A 630 0.82 -22.82 14.71
N ILE A 631 0.15 -23.12 13.59
CA ILE A 631 -1.31 -23.18 13.53
C ILE A 631 -1.88 -24.30 14.42
N GLN A 632 -1.25 -25.48 14.44
CA GLN A 632 -1.65 -26.59 15.31
C GLN A 632 -1.54 -26.22 16.80
N LEU A 633 -0.43 -25.56 17.19
CA LEU A 633 -0.22 -25.06 18.55
C LEU A 633 -1.30 -24.08 18.98
N MET A 634 -1.73 -23.15 18.10
CA MET A 634 -2.84 -22.24 18.37
C MET A 634 -4.16 -22.97 18.65
N LYS A 635 -4.44 -24.08 17.94
CA LYS A 635 -5.63 -24.92 18.18
C LYS A 635 -5.50 -25.79 19.44
N GLY A 636 -4.37 -25.75 20.14
CA GLY A 636 -4.07 -26.61 21.28
C GLY A 636 -3.81 -28.07 20.92
N LYS A 637 -3.42 -28.34 19.66
CA LYS A 637 -2.95 -29.63 19.19
C LYS A 637 -1.44 -29.52 19.06
N GLY A 638 -0.69 -29.92 20.09
CA GLY A 638 0.76 -29.80 20.15
C GLY A 638 1.35 -30.95 20.92
#